data_AF-A0A375I423-F1
#
_entry.id   AF-A0A375I423-F1
#
_cell.length_a   1.000
_cell.length_b   1.000
_cell.length_c   1.000
_cell.angle_alpha   90.00
_cell.angle_beta   90.00
_cell.angle_gamma   90.00
#
_symmetry.space_group_name_H-M   'P 1'
#
loop_
_entity.id
_entity.type
_entity.pdbx_description
1 polymer ?
#
loop_
_entity_poly.entity_id
_entity_poly.type
_entity_poly.pdbx_seq_one_letter_code
_entity_poly.pdbx_strand_id
1 'polypeptide(L)'
;MSPRAPAGPPAGAPLYPFTAVVGQTAMRHALELVAVSPGIGGVLLRGEKGTAKSTIVRSLAALLPSGRVRTLALGATEDRVVGGLDLEATLAGGAPRLMPGLLTEVDGGICYVDEVNLLDDHLVDLLLDAAASGLLRVEREGLSASQETAFSLVGSMNPEEGALRPQLLDRFGLCVDVRGETDPGARVEVIRRRLDFDADPDGFLARWAPQEEALAGRLREARALAPRVGLPSPVRDMIVDVCRRAGCAGHRADVVMARAARAEAALAARTEATAEDVEAVAEFVLAHRRRAAPPTPPAPQNPDRPHQDAPGEQRGEPETGPDQQQDHGARDSPPGPAPERTAEIGETFTVRDLRIGPDQVPRTGSGRRQETISGDGRGHYVTARPGRDARRLALDATLRAAAPHQRDRRAGLGPGDPRRNLAVIVEPDDWRQAVRTTQVGSAVILVVDASGSMGARGRMVASKGAVLSLLLDSYVRRDQVALVTFRDTGAEVLVPPTSSVELAEQRLRRMPVGGRTPLSAGLLAADGLAASLRATNPGQRQIVIVVTDGRANVGLDGRVSRGAQDETITVAARLAGNGCTWLVVDTEHTAGRRTRAAAGLAAALGARCLTLEELRADELAGLARTARRAATHPTSPPARS
;
A
#
# COMPACT_ATOMS: atom_id res chain seq x y z
N MET A 1 -16.24 -21.77 -31.63
CA MET A 1 -14.83 -22.02 -31.28
C MET A 1 -14.50 -21.16 -30.07
N SER A 2 -14.51 -21.74 -28.87
CA SER A 2 -14.16 -21.03 -27.64
C SER A 2 -12.65 -20.74 -27.62
N PRO A 3 -12.22 -19.56 -27.15
CA PRO A 3 -10.80 -19.27 -27.00
C PRO A 3 -10.25 -20.14 -25.85
N ARG A 4 -9.30 -21.01 -26.19
CA ARG A 4 -8.50 -21.75 -25.21
C ARG A 4 -7.74 -20.71 -24.37
N ALA A 5 -7.94 -20.76 -23.05
CA ALA A 5 -7.06 -20.09 -22.10
C ALA A 5 -5.60 -20.51 -22.34
N PRO A 6 -4.60 -19.62 -22.13
CA PRO A 6 -3.20 -19.98 -22.31
C PRO A 6 -2.86 -21.11 -21.33
N ALA A 7 -2.48 -22.26 -21.87
CA ALA A 7 -1.95 -23.36 -21.09
C ALA A 7 -0.69 -22.86 -20.35
N GLY A 8 -0.64 -23.07 -19.03
CA GLY A 8 0.58 -22.88 -18.27
C GLY A 8 1.72 -23.76 -18.84
N PRO A 9 2.99 -23.39 -18.60
CA PRO A 9 4.13 -24.13 -19.16
C PRO A 9 4.07 -25.60 -18.73
N PRO A 10 4.41 -26.55 -19.63
CA PRO A 10 4.38 -27.98 -19.33
C PRO A 10 5.35 -28.32 -18.20
N ALA A 11 5.01 -29.32 -17.39
CA ALA A 11 5.93 -29.92 -16.44
C ALA A 11 7.15 -30.47 -17.21
N GLY A 12 8.35 -29.99 -16.88
CA GLY A 12 9.62 -30.52 -17.39
C GLY A 12 10.39 -29.65 -18.39
N ALA A 13 10.18 -28.34 -18.45
CA ALA A 13 11.13 -27.47 -19.17
C ALA A 13 12.51 -27.51 -18.46
N PRO A 14 13.62 -27.69 -19.20
CA PRO A 14 14.96 -27.68 -18.62
C PRO A 14 15.20 -26.37 -17.88
N LEU A 15 15.72 -26.45 -16.65
CA LEU A 15 16.06 -25.29 -15.85
C LEU A 15 17.47 -24.82 -16.21
N TYR A 16 17.67 -23.51 -16.23
CA TYR A 16 19.00 -22.94 -16.44
C TYR A 16 19.91 -23.27 -15.22
N PRO A 17 21.12 -23.82 -15.39
CA PRO A 17 22.00 -24.22 -14.27
C PRO A 17 22.37 -23.07 -13.34
N PHE A 18 22.43 -23.31 -12.03
CA PHE A 18 22.75 -22.28 -11.04
C PHE A 18 24.20 -21.77 -11.18
N THR A 19 25.14 -22.68 -11.42
CA THR A 19 26.57 -22.40 -11.66
C THR A 19 26.83 -21.68 -12.97
N ALA A 20 25.92 -21.79 -13.95
CA ALA A 20 26.02 -21.12 -15.24
C ALA A 20 25.62 -19.63 -15.20
N VAL A 21 25.00 -19.16 -14.10
CA VAL A 21 24.65 -17.76 -13.93
C VAL A 21 25.91 -16.90 -13.84
N VAL A 22 25.96 -15.84 -14.65
CA VAL A 22 27.08 -14.89 -14.72
C VAL A 22 26.77 -13.70 -13.80
N GLY A 23 27.79 -13.21 -13.10
CA GLY A 23 27.63 -12.11 -12.15
C GLY A 23 26.82 -12.53 -10.91
N GLN A 24 26.11 -11.57 -10.31
CA GLN A 24 25.17 -11.80 -9.20
C GLN A 24 25.79 -12.57 -8.01
N THR A 25 27.07 -12.36 -7.71
CA THR A 25 27.81 -13.10 -6.68
C THR A 25 27.16 -12.97 -5.31
N ALA A 26 26.77 -11.76 -4.91
CA ALA A 26 26.06 -11.50 -3.67
C ALA A 26 24.72 -12.25 -3.57
N MET A 27 23.94 -12.29 -4.65
CA MET A 27 22.66 -13.01 -4.68
C MET A 27 22.87 -14.52 -4.56
N ARG A 28 23.83 -15.09 -5.30
CA ARG A 28 24.16 -16.53 -5.20
C ARG A 28 24.62 -16.89 -3.80
N HIS A 29 25.51 -16.09 -3.23
CA HIS A 29 26.07 -16.33 -1.92
C HIS A 29 25.00 -16.32 -0.82
N ALA A 30 24.12 -15.32 -0.80
CA ALA A 30 23.01 -15.27 0.15
C ALA A 30 22.02 -16.44 -0.01
N LEU A 31 21.79 -16.88 -1.25
CA LEU A 31 20.97 -18.06 -1.54
C LEU A 31 21.60 -19.36 -1.04
N GLU A 32 22.91 -19.54 -1.23
CA GLU A 32 23.67 -20.69 -0.70
C GLU A 32 23.62 -20.74 0.83
N LEU A 33 23.76 -19.59 1.51
CA LEU A 33 23.66 -19.49 2.97
C LEU A 33 22.29 -19.96 3.49
N VAL A 34 21.20 -19.51 2.88
CA VAL A 34 19.82 -19.92 3.27
C VAL A 34 19.51 -21.37 2.88
N ALA A 35 20.16 -21.90 1.83
CA ALA A 35 20.08 -23.31 1.46
C ALA A 35 20.76 -24.23 2.49
N VAL A 36 21.90 -23.78 3.06
CA VAL A 36 22.64 -24.49 4.11
C VAL A 36 21.95 -24.38 5.46
N SER A 37 21.44 -23.19 5.82
CA SER A 37 20.79 -22.94 7.10
C SER A 37 19.46 -22.20 6.90
N PRO A 38 18.35 -22.93 6.69
CA PRO A 38 17.02 -22.33 6.49
C PRO A 38 16.58 -21.45 7.67
N GLY A 39 17.01 -21.80 8.89
CA GLY A 39 16.74 -21.05 10.11
C GLY A 39 17.39 -19.66 10.18
N ILE A 40 18.16 -19.23 9.18
CA ILE A 40 18.61 -17.82 9.07
C ILE A 40 17.41 -16.85 9.00
N GLY A 41 16.23 -17.31 8.56
CA GLY A 41 15.02 -16.48 8.49
C GLY A 41 14.74 -15.91 7.10
N GLY A 42 15.18 -16.63 6.06
CA GLY A 42 14.95 -16.28 4.66
C GLY A 42 15.86 -15.18 4.11
N VAL A 43 15.79 -14.99 2.79
CA VAL A 43 16.50 -13.95 2.05
C VAL A 43 15.53 -13.08 1.28
N LEU A 44 15.77 -11.77 1.31
CA LEU A 44 15.05 -10.77 0.54
C LEU A 44 15.92 -10.24 -0.61
N LEU A 45 15.42 -10.38 -1.84
CA LEU A 45 16.05 -9.95 -3.08
C LEU A 45 15.41 -8.65 -3.59
N ARG A 46 16.04 -7.51 -3.29
CA ARG A 46 15.56 -6.17 -3.70
C ARG A 46 16.16 -5.79 -5.04
N GLY A 47 15.37 -5.31 -5.99
CA GLY A 47 15.92 -4.86 -7.26
C GLY A 47 14.92 -4.87 -8.41
N GLU A 48 15.37 -4.41 -9.56
CA GLU A 48 14.57 -4.24 -10.77
C GLU A 48 14.08 -5.56 -11.35
N LYS A 49 13.05 -5.48 -12.22
CA LYS A 49 12.58 -6.62 -13.01
C LYS A 49 13.64 -7.00 -14.04
N GLY A 50 13.74 -8.29 -14.36
CA GLY A 50 14.67 -8.79 -15.37
C GLY A 50 16.07 -9.16 -14.88
N THR A 51 16.34 -9.14 -13.57
CA THR A 51 17.64 -9.56 -12.98
C THR A 51 17.75 -11.06 -12.68
N ALA A 52 16.92 -11.89 -13.32
CA ALA A 52 16.90 -13.36 -13.20
C ALA A 52 16.68 -13.93 -11.77
N LYS A 53 16.09 -13.16 -10.84
CA LYS A 53 15.78 -13.59 -9.46
C LYS A 53 14.97 -14.89 -9.41
N SER A 54 13.88 -14.99 -10.18
CA SER A 54 13.04 -16.19 -10.19
C SER A 54 13.74 -17.39 -10.83
N THR A 55 14.57 -17.15 -11.85
CA THR A 55 15.35 -18.19 -12.53
C THR A 55 16.38 -18.82 -11.60
N ILE A 56 17.15 -17.99 -10.87
CA ILE A 56 18.22 -18.49 -9.99
C ILE A 56 17.68 -19.23 -8.76
N VAL A 57 16.51 -18.81 -8.26
CA VAL A 57 15.86 -19.49 -7.14
C VAL A 57 15.36 -20.87 -7.57
N ARG A 58 14.79 -20.99 -8.77
CA ARG A 58 14.36 -22.29 -9.32
C ARG A 58 15.53 -23.21 -9.60
N SER A 59 16.66 -22.67 -10.10
CA SER A 59 17.86 -23.48 -10.34
C SER A 59 18.48 -23.97 -9.03
N LEU A 60 18.52 -23.14 -7.98
CA LEU A 60 18.97 -23.57 -6.65
C LEU A 60 18.10 -24.70 -6.08
N ALA A 61 16.78 -24.61 -6.26
CA ALA A 61 15.87 -25.64 -5.76
C ALA A 61 16.19 -27.03 -6.33
N ALA A 62 16.66 -27.10 -7.59
CA ALA A 62 17.08 -28.35 -8.22
C ALA A 62 18.35 -28.95 -7.59
N LEU A 63 19.16 -28.15 -6.90
CA LEU A 63 20.36 -28.60 -6.19
C LEU A 63 20.06 -29.08 -4.76
N LEU A 64 18.87 -28.80 -4.24
CA LEU A 64 18.47 -29.24 -2.90
C LEU A 64 17.96 -30.69 -2.92
N PRO A 65 18.12 -31.46 -1.82
CA PRO A 65 17.69 -32.86 -1.75
C PRO A 65 16.21 -33.09 -2.08
N SER A 66 15.34 -32.12 -1.77
CA SER A 66 13.91 -32.21 -2.08
C SER A 66 13.61 -31.96 -3.55
N GLY A 67 14.43 -31.16 -4.26
CA GLY A 67 14.13 -30.67 -5.60
C GLY A 67 12.89 -29.77 -5.67
N ARG A 68 12.30 -29.37 -4.53
CA ARG A 68 10.98 -28.73 -4.48
C ARG A 68 11.09 -27.21 -4.40
N VAL A 69 10.34 -26.55 -5.27
CA VAL A 69 10.04 -25.12 -5.18
C VAL A 69 8.54 -24.91 -5.29
N ARG A 70 7.97 -24.08 -4.42
CA ARG A 70 6.62 -23.54 -4.60
C ARG A 70 6.68 -22.03 -4.66
N THR A 71 5.92 -21.49 -5.60
CA THR A 71 5.75 -20.05 -5.74
C THR A 71 4.43 -19.66 -5.11
N LEU A 72 4.47 -18.72 -4.18
CA LEU A 72 3.29 -18.14 -3.59
C LEU A 72 2.73 -17.04 -4.50
N ALA A 73 1.45 -17.16 -4.86
CA ALA A 73 0.76 -16.14 -5.63
C ALA A 73 0.30 -14.98 -4.73
N LEU A 74 0.27 -13.75 -5.27
CA LEU A 74 -0.14 -12.54 -4.54
C LEU A 74 -1.54 -12.62 -3.91
N GLY A 75 -2.45 -13.39 -4.51
CA GLY A 75 -3.81 -13.62 -4.01
C GLY A 75 -3.99 -14.92 -3.23
N ALA A 76 -2.91 -15.54 -2.75
CA ALA A 76 -3.01 -16.77 -1.96
C ALA A 76 -3.75 -16.50 -0.65
N THR A 77 -4.71 -17.36 -0.33
CA THR A 77 -5.41 -17.34 0.96
C THR A 77 -4.56 -18.03 2.02
N GLU A 78 -4.71 -17.63 3.28
CA GLU A 78 -4.05 -18.25 4.43
C GLU A 78 -4.23 -19.78 4.45
N ASP A 79 -5.46 -20.26 4.19
CA ASP A 79 -5.77 -21.70 4.17
C ASP A 79 -5.01 -22.46 3.08
N ARG A 80 -4.67 -21.81 1.95
CA ARG A 80 -3.82 -22.44 0.93
C ARG A 80 -2.35 -22.47 1.36
N VAL A 81 -1.89 -21.50 2.13
CA VAL A 81 -0.49 -21.42 2.58
C VAL A 81 -0.25 -22.44 3.70
N VAL A 82 -1.08 -22.38 4.73
CA VAL A 82 -0.93 -23.10 5.98
C VAL A 82 -1.60 -24.48 5.92
N GLY A 83 -2.67 -24.59 5.16
CA GLY A 83 -3.61 -25.71 5.25
C GLY A 83 -4.87 -25.29 6.01
N GLY A 84 -5.90 -26.12 5.93
CA GLY A 84 -7.20 -25.82 6.51
C GLY A 84 -8.00 -27.09 6.82
N LEU A 85 -9.28 -26.94 7.12
CA LEU A 85 -10.19 -28.06 7.28
C LEU A 85 -10.68 -28.55 5.92
N ASP A 86 -10.54 -29.84 5.65
CA ASP A 86 -11.21 -30.48 4.53
C ASP A 86 -12.69 -30.70 4.91
N LEU A 87 -13.54 -29.75 4.53
CA LEU A 87 -14.97 -29.78 4.85
C LEU A 87 -15.67 -31.01 4.28
N GLU A 88 -15.31 -31.44 3.06
CA GLU A 88 -15.95 -32.58 2.41
C GLU A 88 -15.60 -33.88 3.14
N ALA A 89 -14.31 -34.10 3.41
CA ALA A 89 -13.85 -35.29 4.11
C ALA A 89 -14.27 -35.29 5.60
N THR A 90 -14.38 -34.11 6.21
CA THR A 90 -14.88 -33.96 7.59
C THR A 90 -16.37 -34.27 7.69
N LEU A 91 -17.18 -33.77 6.76
CA LEU A 91 -18.63 -34.03 6.73
C LEU A 91 -18.94 -35.49 6.38
N ALA A 92 -18.17 -36.10 5.48
CA ALA A 92 -18.32 -37.51 5.12
C ALA A 92 -17.84 -38.45 6.25
N GLY A 93 -16.78 -38.09 6.96
CA GLY A 93 -16.15 -38.93 7.99
C GLY A 93 -16.62 -38.67 9.42
N GLY A 94 -17.33 -37.57 9.68
CA GLY A 94 -17.76 -37.16 11.02
C GLY A 94 -16.63 -36.74 11.98
N ALA A 95 -15.37 -36.69 11.50
CA ALA A 95 -14.20 -36.31 12.26
C ALA A 95 -13.39 -35.28 11.46
N PRO A 96 -12.83 -34.25 12.12
CA PRO A 96 -12.16 -33.15 11.43
C PRO A 96 -10.87 -33.63 10.75
N ARG A 97 -10.75 -33.35 9.45
CA ARG A 97 -9.59 -33.72 8.63
C ARG A 97 -8.87 -32.47 8.13
N LEU A 98 -7.55 -32.48 8.26
CA LEU A 98 -6.69 -31.39 7.80
C LEU A 98 -6.34 -31.57 6.33
N MET A 99 -6.55 -30.51 5.55
CA MET A 99 -6.01 -30.35 4.21
C MET A 99 -4.60 -29.74 4.31
N PRO A 100 -3.57 -30.36 3.72
CA PRO A 100 -2.21 -29.82 3.75
C PRO A 100 -2.12 -28.50 2.98
N GLY A 101 -1.31 -27.57 3.49
CA GLY A 101 -1.01 -26.31 2.82
C GLY A 101 0.24 -26.37 1.96
N LEU A 102 0.48 -25.29 1.22
CA LEU A 102 1.70 -25.10 0.42
C LEU A 102 2.98 -25.26 1.24
N LEU A 103 2.99 -24.83 2.50
CA LEU A 103 4.19 -24.92 3.35
C LEU A 103 4.54 -26.36 3.75
N THR A 104 3.56 -27.26 3.80
CA THR A 104 3.81 -28.69 4.02
C THR A 104 4.40 -29.35 2.77
N GLU A 105 3.99 -28.91 1.58
CA GLU A 105 4.53 -29.45 0.32
C GLU A 105 6.01 -29.09 0.09
N VAL A 106 6.47 -27.98 0.67
CA VAL A 106 7.80 -27.38 0.45
C VAL A 106 8.83 -27.83 1.48
N ASP A 107 8.49 -28.77 2.37
CA ASP A 107 9.46 -29.26 3.35
C ASP A 107 10.77 -29.72 2.68
N GLY A 108 11.89 -29.25 3.21
CA GLY A 108 13.23 -29.45 2.66
C GLY A 108 13.53 -28.67 1.36
N GLY A 109 12.62 -27.83 0.87
CA GLY A 109 12.70 -27.10 -0.40
C GLY A 109 12.70 -25.58 -0.23
N ILE A 110 12.27 -24.87 -1.29
CA ILE A 110 12.24 -23.41 -1.34
C ILE A 110 10.80 -22.88 -1.48
N CYS A 111 10.41 -21.99 -0.56
CA CYS A 111 9.21 -21.19 -0.69
C CYS A 111 9.59 -19.83 -1.31
N TYR A 112 9.22 -19.63 -2.57
CA TYR A 112 9.48 -18.39 -3.31
C TYR A 112 8.24 -17.50 -3.28
N VAL A 113 8.41 -16.25 -2.86
CA VAL A 113 7.35 -15.23 -2.87
C VAL A 113 7.80 -14.13 -3.82
N ASP A 114 7.07 -13.97 -4.91
CA ASP A 114 7.29 -12.86 -5.83
C ASP A 114 6.59 -11.61 -5.30
N GLU A 115 7.26 -10.45 -5.38
CA GLU A 115 6.72 -9.16 -4.94
C GLU A 115 6.11 -9.21 -3.52
N VAL A 116 6.92 -9.58 -2.51
CA VAL A 116 6.51 -9.73 -1.09
C VAL A 116 5.81 -8.47 -0.55
N ASN A 117 6.18 -7.30 -1.05
CA ASN A 117 5.57 -6.01 -0.70
C ASN A 117 4.07 -5.92 -1.04
N LEU A 118 3.57 -6.76 -1.95
CA LEU A 118 2.18 -6.81 -2.36
C LEU A 118 1.36 -7.87 -1.61
N LEU A 119 2.02 -8.78 -0.87
CA LEU A 119 1.35 -9.80 -0.07
C LEU A 119 0.76 -9.17 1.20
N ASP A 120 -0.30 -9.80 1.71
CA ASP A 120 -0.90 -9.40 2.98
C ASP A 120 0.09 -9.54 4.15
N ASP A 121 0.19 -8.50 4.99
CA ASP A 121 1.15 -8.41 6.10
C ASP A 121 1.12 -9.66 7.01
N HIS A 122 -0.06 -10.20 7.31
CA HIS A 122 -0.23 -11.39 8.16
C HIS A 122 0.32 -12.67 7.51
N LEU A 123 0.24 -12.81 6.18
CA LEU A 123 0.82 -13.95 5.48
C LEU A 123 2.34 -13.86 5.49
N VAL A 124 2.88 -12.66 5.28
CA VAL A 124 4.33 -12.42 5.37
C VAL A 124 4.84 -12.77 6.77
N ASP A 125 4.11 -12.32 7.81
CA ASP A 125 4.41 -12.58 9.21
C ASP A 125 4.48 -14.09 9.50
N LEU A 126 3.45 -14.83 9.07
CA LEU A 126 3.34 -16.27 9.22
C LEU A 126 4.47 -17.02 8.49
N LEU A 127 4.76 -16.63 7.24
CA LEU A 127 5.84 -17.24 6.45
C LEU A 127 7.20 -17.06 7.12
N LEU A 128 7.45 -15.86 7.65
CA LEU A 128 8.68 -15.54 8.37
C LEU A 128 8.78 -16.32 9.69
N ASP A 129 7.65 -16.52 10.41
CA ASP A 129 7.64 -17.30 11.66
C ASP A 129 7.89 -18.78 11.37
N ALA A 130 7.22 -19.34 10.36
CA ALA A 130 7.41 -20.72 9.95
C ALA A 130 8.84 -20.97 9.47
N ALA A 131 9.41 -20.06 8.67
CA ALA A 131 10.79 -20.18 8.17
C ALA A 131 11.84 -20.06 9.29
N ALA A 132 11.62 -19.19 10.29
CA ALA A 132 12.57 -18.98 11.38
C ALA A 132 12.51 -20.06 12.47
N SER A 133 11.31 -20.59 12.75
CA SER A 133 11.07 -21.61 13.78
C SER A 133 11.18 -23.04 13.27
N GLY A 134 10.96 -23.27 11.97
CA GLY A 134 10.83 -24.60 11.39
C GLY A 134 9.54 -25.33 11.80
N LEU A 135 8.59 -24.62 12.41
CA LEU A 135 7.35 -25.18 12.95
C LEU A 135 6.15 -24.39 12.43
N LEU A 136 5.21 -25.09 11.81
CA LEU A 136 3.93 -24.56 11.38
C LEU A 136 2.85 -24.99 12.37
N ARG A 137 2.32 -24.04 13.13
CA ARG A 137 1.21 -24.28 14.07
C ARG A 137 -0.12 -23.79 13.48
N VAL A 138 -1.09 -24.68 13.40
CA VAL A 138 -2.44 -24.43 12.87
C VAL A 138 -3.43 -24.60 14.02
N GLU A 139 -4.02 -23.49 14.48
CA GLU A 139 -5.04 -23.49 15.55
C GLU A 139 -6.32 -22.83 15.04
N ARG A 140 -7.21 -23.62 14.44
CA ARG A 140 -8.45 -23.12 13.81
C ARG A 140 -9.59 -24.12 13.91
N GLU A 141 -10.82 -23.61 14.01
CA GLU A 141 -12.05 -24.43 13.90
C GLU A 141 -12.09 -25.65 14.85
N GLY A 142 -11.48 -25.53 16.04
CA GLY A 142 -11.38 -26.62 17.02
C GLY A 142 -10.26 -27.63 16.72
N LEU A 143 -9.47 -27.43 15.66
CA LEU A 143 -8.26 -28.17 15.35
C LEU A 143 -7.03 -27.44 15.90
N SER A 144 -6.16 -28.20 16.57
CA SER A 144 -4.81 -27.79 16.90
C SER A 144 -3.86 -28.82 16.29
N ALA A 145 -3.05 -28.38 15.35
CA ALA A 145 -2.03 -29.21 14.72
C ALA A 145 -0.72 -28.44 14.65
N SER A 146 0.37 -29.17 14.87
CA SER A 146 1.72 -28.65 14.70
C SER A 146 2.45 -29.56 13.73
N GLN A 147 3.10 -28.97 12.74
CA GLN A 147 3.87 -29.69 11.74
C GLN A 147 5.27 -29.10 11.68
N GLU A 148 6.28 -29.96 11.70
CA GLU A 148 7.65 -29.55 11.39
C GLU A 148 7.75 -29.32 9.88
N THR A 149 8.29 -28.15 9.49
CA THR A 149 8.55 -27.81 8.09
C THR A 149 9.81 -26.97 8.01
N ALA A 150 10.86 -27.54 7.40
CA ALA A 150 12.16 -26.91 7.26
C ALA A 150 12.37 -26.48 5.80
N PHE A 151 11.92 -25.27 5.46
CA PHE A 151 12.05 -24.71 4.11
C PHE A 151 12.86 -23.41 4.09
N SER A 152 13.49 -23.14 2.95
CA SER A 152 14.19 -21.88 2.67
C SER A 152 13.19 -20.86 2.12
N LEU A 153 13.01 -19.73 2.81
CA LEU A 153 12.16 -18.63 2.33
C LEU A 153 12.96 -17.67 1.44
N VAL A 154 12.48 -17.41 0.23
CA VAL A 154 13.05 -16.41 -0.68
C VAL A 154 11.97 -15.42 -1.11
N GLY A 155 12.15 -14.17 -0.71
CA GLY A 155 11.29 -13.07 -1.11
C GLY A 155 11.93 -12.21 -2.18
N SER A 156 11.19 -11.84 -3.23
CA SER A 156 11.57 -10.78 -4.16
C SER A 156 10.77 -9.52 -3.87
N MET A 157 11.36 -8.33 -4.04
CA MET A 157 10.61 -7.08 -4.09
C MET A 157 11.20 -6.10 -5.11
N ASN A 158 10.32 -5.26 -5.67
CA ASN A 158 10.68 -4.06 -6.41
C ASN A 158 10.45 -2.83 -5.50
N PRO A 159 11.50 -2.09 -5.10
CA PRO A 159 11.36 -0.90 -4.27
C PRO A 159 10.43 0.17 -4.88
N GLU A 160 10.31 0.22 -6.21
CA GLU A 160 9.45 1.18 -6.91
C GLU A 160 7.95 0.90 -6.74
N GLU A 161 7.58 -0.36 -6.45
CA GLU A 161 6.19 -0.79 -6.28
C GLU A 161 5.70 -0.71 -4.83
N GLY A 162 6.55 -0.22 -3.92
CA GLY A 162 6.25 -0.01 -2.52
C GLY A 162 7.27 -0.65 -1.58
N ALA A 163 7.48 -0.01 -0.43
CA ALA A 163 8.37 -0.52 0.61
C ALA A 163 7.65 -1.50 1.54
N LEU A 164 8.34 -2.57 1.94
CA LEU A 164 7.89 -3.44 3.01
C LEU A 164 7.97 -2.70 4.36
N ARG A 165 7.04 -2.98 5.26
CA ARG A 165 7.06 -2.39 6.61
C ARG A 165 8.41 -2.65 7.30
N PRO A 166 9.00 -1.66 7.99
CA PRO A 166 10.28 -1.85 8.68
C PRO A 166 10.29 -3.04 9.66
N GLN A 167 9.16 -3.33 10.31
CA GLN A 167 9.03 -4.46 11.24
C GLN A 167 9.14 -5.81 10.54
N LEU A 168 8.54 -5.95 9.35
CA LEU A 168 8.59 -7.18 8.54
C LEU A 168 9.95 -7.33 7.86
N LEU A 169 10.50 -6.20 7.38
CA LEU A 169 11.84 -6.14 6.80
C LEU A 169 12.89 -6.64 7.80
N ASP A 170 12.84 -6.19 9.05
CA ASP A 170 13.76 -6.64 10.10
C ASP A 170 13.69 -8.16 10.37
N ARG A 171 12.56 -8.83 10.11
CA ARG A 171 12.43 -10.28 10.33
C ARG A 171 13.09 -11.12 9.22
N PHE A 172 13.35 -10.56 8.04
CA PHE A 172 14.12 -11.26 7.01
C PHE A 172 15.56 -11.44 7.48
N GLY A 173 16.08 -12.66 7.41
CA GLY A 173 17.46 -12.97 7.80
C GLY A 173 18.48 -12.15 7.00
N LEU A 174 18.46 -12.34 5.68
CA LEU A 174 19.38 -11.70 4.75
C LEU A 174 18.66 -10.76 3.80
N CYS A 175 19.32 -9.69 3.37
CA CYS A 175 18.86 -8.79 2.32
C CYS A 175 19.98 -8.55 1.31
N VAL A 176 19.64 -8.67 0.03
CA VAL A 176 20.57 -8.42 -1.09
C VAL A 176 19.94 -7.46 -2.08
N ASP A 177 20.67 -6.39 -2.39
CA ASP A 177 20.34 -5.50 -3.50
C ASP A 177 20.88 -6.07 -4.80
N VAL A 178 19.95 -6.58 -5.62
CA VAL A 178 20.17 -7.18 -6.93
C VAL A 178 20.11 -6.08 -7.98
N ARG A 179 21.27 -5.73 -8.53
CA ARG A 179 21.38 -4.77 -9.64
C ARG A 179 21.61 -5.50 -10.97
N GLY A 180 21.26 -4.86 -12.07
CA GLY A 180 21.67 -5.32 -13.39
C GLY A 180 23.18 -5.29 -13.54
N GLU A 181 23.73 -6.26 -14.26
CA GLU A 181 25.17 -6.31 -14.55
C GLU A 181 25.58 -5.09 -15.40
N THR A 182 26.64 -4.40 -14.98
CA THR A 182 27.11 -3.17 -15.64
C THR A 182 28.33 -3.43 -16.51
N ASP A 183 29.11 -4.48 -16.24
CA ASP A 183 30.27 -4.84 -17.04
C ASP A 183 29.86 -5.33 -18.44
N PRO A 184 30.30 -4.67 -19.53
CA PRO A 184 29.98 -5.11 -20.88
C PRO A 184 30.40 -6.55 -21.18
N GLY A 185 31.54 -7.00 -20.64
CA GLY A 185 32.03 -8.36 -20.85
C GLY A 185 31.11 -9.41 -20.24
N ALA A 186 30.76 -9.23 -18.97
CA ALA A 186 29.81 -10.08 -18.28
C ALA A 186 28.42 -10.07 -18.94
N ARG A 187 27.94 -8.92 -19.44
CA ARG A 187 26.66 -8.84 -20.17
C ARG A 187 26.70 -9.63 -21.49
N VAL A 188 27.78 -9.55 -22.25
CA VAL A 188 27.96 -10.37 -23.47
C VAL A 188 27.95 -11.85 -23.12
N GLU A 189 28.60 -12.24 -22.02
CA GLU A 189 28.60 -13.63 -21.58
C GLU A 189 27.22 -14.12 -21.12
N VAL A 190 26.42 -13.27 -20.45
CA VAL A 190 25.00 -13.57 -20.13
C VAL A 190 24.22 -13.87 -21.41
N ILE A 191 24.34 -13.02 -22.43
CA ILE A 191 23.65 -13.19 -23.71
C ILE A 191 24.12 -14.48 -24.38
N ARG A 192 25.44 -14.70 -24.46
CA ARG A 192 26.04 -15.88 -25.08
C ARG A 192 25.55 -17.18 -24.44
N ARG A 193 25.65 -17.30 -23.10
CA ARG A 193 25.21 -18.50 -22.39
C ARG A 193 23.71 -18.71 -22.47
N ARG A 194 22.91 -17.64 -22.50
CA ARG A 194 21.46 -17.75 -22.65
C ARG A 194 21.08 -18.29 -24.04
N LEU A 195 21.72 -17.76 -25.10
CA LEU A 195 21.51 -18.25 -26.47
C LEU A 195 22.00 -19.69 -26.64
N ASP A 196 23.15 -20.05 -26.06
CA ASP A 196 23.65 -21.43 -26.06
C ASP A 196 22.65 -22.39 -25.42
N PHE A 197 22.05 -22.00 -24.28
CA PHE A 197 21.03 -22.79 -23.58
C PHE A 197 19.72 -22.89 -24.38
N ASP A 198 19.26 -21.79 -25.00
CA ASP A 198 18.03 -21.79 -25.79
C ASP A 198 18.20 -22.61 -27.10
N ALA A 199 19.43 -22.70 -27.64
CA ALA A 199 19.74 -23.47 -28.85
C ALA A 199 19.90 -24.97 -28.60
N ASP A 200 20.55 -25.38 -27.51
CA ASP A 200 20.75 -26.78 -27.11
C ASP A 200 20.71 -26.92 -25.58
N PRO A 201 19.50 -27.03 -24.98
CA PRO A 201 19.35 -27.12 -23.53
C PRO A 201 20.05 -28.35 -22.94
N ASP A 202 19.96 -29.51 -23.60
CA ASP A 202 20.49 -30.78 -23.09
C ASP A 202 22.02 -30.80 -23.14
N GLY A 203 22.62 -30.34 -24.24
CA GLY A 203 24.07 -30.21 -24.36
C GLY A 203 24.64 -29.15 -23.42
N PHE A 204 23.90 -28.07 -23.17
CA PHE A 204 24.27 -27.07 -22.17
C PHE A 204 24.23 -27.65 -20.75
N LEU A 205 23.16 -28.36 -20.39
CA LEU A 205 23.04 -29.02 -19.09
C LEU A 205 24.17 -30.04 -18.87
N ALA A 206 24.49 -30.86 -19.86
CA ALA A 206 25.58 -31.82 -19.78
C ALA A 206 26.95 -31.15 -19.54
N ARG A 207 27.17 -29.97 -20.11
CA ARG A 207 28.41 -29.19 -19.93
C ARG A 207 28.58 -28.65 -18.51
N TRP A 208 27.47 -28.30 -17.84
CA TRP A 208 27.48 -27.70 -16.50
C TRP A 208 27.16 -28.70 -15.37
N ALA A 209 26.74 -29.92 -15.71
CA ALA A 209 26.41 -30.96 -14.75
C ALA A 209 27.54 -31.25 -13.74
N PRO A 210 28.84 -31.31 -14.11
CA PRO A 210 29.91 -31.54 -13.14
C PRO A 210 29.99 -30.44 -12.06
N GLN A 211 29.79 -29.18 -12.45
CA GLN A 211 29.81 -28.04 -11.53
C GLN A 211 28.56 -28.02 -10.63
N GLU A 212 27.38 -28.31 -11.19
CA GLU A 212 26.14 -28.43 -10.41
C GLU A 212 26.24 -29.56 -9.37
N GLU A 213 26.76 -30.73 -9.75
CA GLU A 213 26.91 -31.87 -8.82
C GLU A 213 27.92 -31.56 -7.72
N ALA A 214 29.04 -30.91 -8.05
CA ALA A 214 30.01 -30.45 -7.07
C ALA A 214 29.41 -29.46 -6.08
N LEU A 215 28.59 -28.51 -6.56
CA LEU A 215 27.90 -27.55 -5.70
C LEU A 215 26.82 -28.23 -4.84
N ALA A 216 26.01 -29.12 -5.42
CA ALA A 216 25.01 -29.90 -4.68
C ALA A 216 25.65 -30.74 -3.57
N GLY A 217 26.81 -31.37 -3.85
CA GLY A 217 27.62 -32.07 -2.87
C GLY A 217 28.05 -31.18 -1.72
N ARG A 218 28.66 -30.02 -2.04
CA ARG A 218 29.07 -29.02 -1.04
C ARG A 218 27.91 -28.51 -0.19
N LEU A 219 26.76 -28.20 -0.79
CA LEU A 219 25.56 -27.74 -0.06
C LEU A 219 25.04 -28.82 0.88
N ARG A 220 25.05 -30.09 0.46
CA ARG A 220 24.60 -31.23 1.26
C ARG A 220 25.50 -31.44 2.49
N GLU A 221 26.82 -31.41 2.29
CA GLU A 221 27.81 -31.52 3.37
C GLU A 221 27.72 -30.33 4.34
N ALA A 222 27.67 -29.11 3.80
CA ALA A 222 27.55 -27.90 4.59
C ALA A 222 26.26 -27.87 5.43
N ARG A 223 25.12 -28.30 4.86
CA ARG A 223 23.84 -28.39 5.59
C ARG A 223 23.89 -29.37 6.76
N ALA A 224 24.62 -30.49 6.62
CA ALA A 224 24.84 -31.44 7.71
C ALA A 224 25.81 -30.90 8.77
N LEU A 225 26.79 -30.08 8.36
CA LEU A 225 27.83 -29.54 9.23
C LEU A 225 27.38 -28.29 10.00
N ALA A 226 26.58 -27.40 9.40
CA ALA A 226 26.22 -26.08 9.94
C ALA A 226 25.68 -26.08 11.39
N PRO A 227 24.82 -27.02 11.82
CA PRO A 227 24.36 -27.08 13.21
C PRO A 227 25.48 -27.39 14.22
N ARG A 228 26.58 -28.02 13.76
CA ARG A 228 27.70 -28.49 14.57
C ARG A 228 28.88 -27.50 14.58
N VAL A 229 28.84 -26.45 13.77
CA VAL A 229 29.91 -25.45 13.71
C VAL A 229 29.99 -24.66 15.01
N GLY A 230 31.17 -24.68 15.64
CA GLY A 230 31.48 -23.90 16.83
C GLY A 230 31.47 -22.40 16.56
N LEU A 231 30.99 -21.63 17.53
CA LEU A 231 31.13 -20.17 17.56
C LEU A 231 32.01 -19.80 18.75
N PRO A 232 33.34 -19.70 18.56
CA PRO A 232 34.27 -19.30 19.62
C PRO A 232 33.88 -17.95 20.24
N SER A 233 34.24 -17.73 21.51
CA SER A 233 33.95 -16.46 22.21
C SER A 233 34.41 -15.21 21.44
N PRO A 234 35.62 -15.14 20.87
CA PRO A 234 36.05 -13.96 20.12
C PRO A 234 35.14 -13.61 18.94
N VAL A 235 34.57 -14.63 18.28
CA VAL A 235 33.65 -14.45 17.15
C VAL A 235 32.28 -13.96 17.64
N ARG A 236 31.80 -14.48 18.78
CA ARG A 236 30.56 -13.99 19.41
C ARG A 236 30.68 -12.53 19.84
N ASP A 237 31.82 -12.17 20.44
CA ASP A 237 32.11 -10.79 20.86
C ASP A 237 32.14 -9.85 19.64
N MET A 238 32.80 -10.28 18.55
CA MET A 238 32.82 -9.55 17.28
C MET A 238 31.42 -9.36 16.70
N ILE A 239 30.57 -10.38 16.72
CA ILE A 239 29.18 -10.29 16.22
C ILE A 239 28.42 -9.18 16.98
N VAL A 240 28.52 -9.17 18.30
CA VAL A 240 27.86 -8.17 19.16
C VAL A 240 28.40 -6.77 18.83
N ASP A 241 29.72 -6.62 18.71
CA ASP A 241 30.35 -5.33 18.40
C ASP A 241 29.98 -4.79 17.01
N VAL A 242 29.88 -5.67 16.02
CA VAL A 242 29.44 -5.32 14.66
C VAL A 242 27.97 -4.89 14.66
N CYS A 243 27.08 -5.66 15.30
CA CYS A 243 25.66 -5.33 15.37
C CYS A 243 25.38 -4.05 16.16
N ARG A 244 26.14 -3.83 17.25
CA ARG A 244 26.07 -2.60 18.07
C ARG A 244 26.51 -1.37 17.28
N ARG A 245 27.62 -1.46 16.52
CA ARG A 245 28.10 -0.36 15.67
C ARG A 245 27.11 -0.02 14.55
N ALA A 246 26.39 -1.00 14.03
CA ALA A 246 25.36 -0.80 13.01
C ALA A 246 24.04 -0.19 13.55
N GLY A 247 23.90 -0.03 14.88
CA GLY A 247 22.70 0.55 15.49
C GLY A 247 21.45 -0.33 15.37
N CYS A 248 21.63 -1.66 15.30
CA CYS A 248 20.52 -2.60 15.18
C CYS A 248 19.64 -2.59 16.43
N ALA A 249 18.34 -2.82 16.24
CA ALA A 249 17.38 -2.90 17.35
C ALA A 249 17.16 -4.36 17.78
N GLY A 250 17.40 -4.64 19.07
CA GLY A 250 17.21 -5.97 19.64
C GLY A 250 18.28 -6.98 19.20
N HIS A 251 18.07 -8.25 19.55
CA HIS A 251 19.05 -9.33 19.41
C HIS A 251 18.92 -10.17 18.13
N ARG A 252 17.98 -9.81 17.24
CA ARG A 252 17.74 -10.59 16.03
C ARG A 252 18.95 -10.57 15.10
N ALA A 253 19.57 -9.40 14.94
CA ALA A 253 20.79 -9.27 14.14
C ALA A 253 21.90 -10.19 14.66
N ASP A 254 22.10 -10.25 15.98
CA ASP A 254 23.12 -11.11 16.61
C ASP A 254 22.89 -12.60 16.28
N VAL A 255 21.65 -13.08 16.43
CA VAL A 255 21.29 -14.48 16.18
C VAL A 255 21.41 -14.82 14.69
N VAL A 256 20.95 -13.93 13.81
CA VAL A 256 21.02 -14.13 12.36
C VAL A 256 22.48 -14.12 11.90
N MET A 257 23.30 -13.19 12.39
CA MET A 257 24.74 -13.13 12.11
C MET A 257 25.46 -14.41 12.54
N ALA A 258 25.15 -14.91 13.74
CA ALA A 258 25.70 -16.18 14.25
C ALA A 258 25.32 -17.38 13.36
N ARG A 259 24.05 -17.45 12.91
CA ARG A 259 23.58 -18.52 12.00
C ARG A 259 24.22 -18.41 10.62
N ALA A 260 24.35 -17.20 10.09
CA ALA A 260 24.98 -16.94 8.79
C ALA A 260 26.48 -17.26 8.82
N ALA A 261 27.22 -16.83 9.85
CA ALA A 261 28.65 -17.13 10.00
C ALA A 261 28.91 -18.64 10.14
N ARG A 262 28.03 -19.38 10.84
CA ARG A 262 28.09 -20.85 10.88
C ARG A 262 27.86 -21.49 9.51
N ALA A 263 26.89 -20.98 8.75
CA ALA A 263 26.62 -21.46 7.40
C ALA A 263 27.80 -21.18 6.47
N GLU A 264 28.44 -20.02 6.59
CA GLU A 264 29.64 -19.65 5.83
C GLU A 264 30.82 -20.58 6.14
N ALA A 265 31.12 -20.79 7.42
CA ALA A 265 32.15 -21.73 7.85
C ALA A 265 31.86 -23.16 7.34
N ALA A 266 30.59 -23.59 7.36
CA ALA A 266 30.19 -24.89 6.85
C ALA A 266 30.34 -25.02 5.33
N LEU A 267 30.06 -23.96 4.56
CA LEU A 267 30.31 -23.90 3.11
C LEU A 267 31.81 -24.01 2.76
N ALA A 268 32.67 -23.56 3.67
CA ALA A 268 34.11 -23.72 3.64
C ALA A 268 34.61 -25.04 4.27
N ALA A 269 33.71 -25.96 4.63
CA ALA A 269 33.99 -27.24 5.29
C ALA A 269 34.77 -27.12 6.61
N ARG A 270 34.61 -26.01 7.34
CA ARG A 270 35.23 -25.77 8.65
C ARG A 270 34.28 -26.08 9.80
N THR A 271 34.83 -26.54 10.92
CA THR A 271 34.06 -26.87 12.14
C THR A 271 33.97 -25.70 13.12
N GLU A 272 34.70 -24.62 12.89
CA GLU A 272 34.67 -23.40 13.69
C GLU A 272 34.55 -22.18 12.77
N ALA A 273 33.67 -21.26 13.13
CA ALA A 273 33.54 -19.97 12.46
C ALA A 273 34.68 -19.04 12.88
N THR A 274 35.12 -18.19 11.96
CA THR A 274 36.19 -17.20 12.14
C THR A 274 35.64 -15.77 12.02
N ALA A 275 36.51 -14.78 12.26
CA ALA A 275 36.17 -13.37 12.05
C ALA A 275 35.83 -13.07 10.57
N GLU A 276 36.54 -13.70 9.64
CA GLU A 276 36.33 -13.55 8.20
C GLU A 276 34.91 -13.98 7.78
N ASP A 277 34.36 -15.02 8.42
CA ASP A 277 32.98 -15.47 8.17
C ASP A 277 31.95 -14.41 8.56
N VAL A 278 32.18 -13.73 9.69
CA VAL A 278 31.30 -12.66 10.15
C VAL A 278 31.35 -11.49 9.19
N GLU A 279 32.55 -11.11 8.72
CA GLU A 279 32.73 -10.02 7.76
C GLU A 279 32.08 -10.33 6.42
N ALA A 280 32.21 -11.56 5.92
CA ALA A 280 31.65 -11.99 4.65
C ALA A 280 30.10 -11.89 4.63
N VAL A 281 29.44 -12.20 5.74
CA VAL A 281 27.96 -12.19 5.82
C VAL A 281 27.38 -10.90 6.40
N ALA A 282 28.20 -10.03 6.98
CA ALA A 282 27.74 -8.86 7.72
C ALA A 282 26.87 -7.93 6.89
N GLU A 283 27.24 -7.67 5.63
CA GLU A 283 26.44 -6.77 4.79
C GLU A 283 25.05 -7.34 4.50
N PHE A 284 24.93 -8.65 4.26
CA PHE A 284 23.63 -9.30 4.03
C PHE A 284 22.72 -9.24 5.25
N VAL A 285 23.30 -9.30 6.45
CA VAL A 285 22.54 -9.27 7.71
C VAL A 285 22.16 -7.84 8.10
N LEU A 286 23.01 -6.86 7.83
CA LEU A 286 22.88 -5.51 8.38
C LEU A 286 22.26 -4.49 7.41
N ALA A 287 22.36 -4.71 6.09
CA ALA A 287 21.95 -3.72 5.08
C ALA A 287 20.53 -3.15 5.33
N HIS A 288 19.58 -4.00 5.70
CA HIS A 288 18.18 -3.63 5.96
C HIS A 288 17.85 -3.33 7.43
N ARG A 289 18.83 -3.49 8.34
CA ARG A 289 18.69 -3.26 9.79
C ARG A 289 19.39 -1.99 10.28
N ARG A 290 20.28 -1.42 9.47
CA ARG A 290 20.96 -0.15 9.74
C ARG A 290 19.93 0.97 9.90
N ARG A 291 19.92 1.60 11.08
CA ARG A 291 19.19 2.85 11.27
C ARG A 291 20.12 4.00 10.89
N ALA A 292 19.66 4.87 9.99
CA ALA A 292 20.31 6.15 9.82
C ALA A 292 20.33 6.86 11.17
N ALA A 293 21.51 7.28 11.63
CA ALA A 293 21.58 8.16 12.79
C ALA A 293 20.66 9.36 12.53
N PRO A 294 19.85 9.80 13.50
CA PRO A 294 19.07 11.01 13.33
C PRO A 294 20.02 12.13 12.90
N PRO A 295 19.64 12.98 11.92
CA PRO A 295 20.49 14.08 11.49
C PRO A 295 20.87 14.87 12.73
N THR A 296 22.18 15.03 12.96
CA THR A 296 22.69 15.81 14.07
C THR A 296 22.01 17.18 14.01
N PRO A 297 21.31 17.62 15.08
CA PRO A 297 20.70 18.94 15.07
C PRO A 297 21.78 19.95 14.70
N PRO A 298 21.50 20.91 13.80
CA PRO A 298 22.48 21.93 13.44
C PRO A 298 22.96 22.59 14.73
N ALA A 299 24.29 22.64 14.92
CA ALA A 299 24.87 23.27 16.09
C ALA A 299 24.25 24.66 16.24
N PRO A 300 23.82 25.06 17.45
CA PRO A 300 23.28 26.40 17.65
C PRO A 300 24.30 27.41 17.16
N GLN A 301 23.92 28.18 16.14
CA GLN A 301 24.72 29.29 15.68
C GLN A 301 24.79 30.28 16.84
N ASN A 302 25.96 30.37 17.49
CA ASN A 302 26.24 31.42 18.46
C ASN A 302 26.06 32.77 17.74
N PRO A 303 25.20 33.69 18.23
CA PRO A 303 24.97 34.98 17.57
C PRO A 303 26.17 35.94 17.63
N ASP A 304 27.23 35.61 18.36
CA ASP A 304 28.37 36.51 18.59
C ASP A 304 29.62 36.06 17.85
N ARG A 305 29.69 36.32 16.54
CA ARG A 305 30.98 36.58 15.87
C ARG A 305 30.84 37.76 14.89
N PRO A 306 31.55 38.88 15.12
CA PRO A 306 31.59 39.97 14.16
C PRO A 306 32.37 39.54 12.92
N HIS A 307 31.77 39.74 11.75
CA HIS A 307 32.42 39.61 10.46
C HIS A 307 33.63 40.55 10.39
N GLN A 308 34.83 39.99 10.23
CA GLN A 308 36.03 40.72 9.83
C GLN A 308 36.15 40.64 8.32
N ASP A 309 36.05 41.79 7.67
CA ASP A 309 36.37 42.02 6.27
C ASP A 309 37.89 41.95 6.03
N ALA A 310 38.27 41.32 4.91
CA ALA A 310 39.50 41.60 4.15
C ALA A 310 39.38 40.95 2.75
N PRO A 311 40.15 41.38 1.72
CA PRO A 311 39.84 42.51 0.85
C PRO A 311 39.80 42.11 -0.64
N GLY A 312 39.33 43.04 -1.47
CA GLY A 312 38.89 42.79 -2.85
C GLY A 312 39.95 42.80 -3.96
N GLU A 313 39.44 42.66 -5.18
CA GLU A 313 40.10 43.09 -6.41
C GLU A 313 39.10 43.87 -7.28
N GLN A 314 39.45 45.13 -7.53
CA GLN A 314 38.84 46.04 -8.49
C GLN A 314 39.41 45.82 -9.89
N ARG A 315 38.59 46.05 -10.92
CA ARG A 315 38.90 46.59 -12.27
C ARG A 315 37.57 46.60 -13.03
N GLY A 316 37.07 47.65 -13.67
CA GLY A 316 37.46 49.03 -13.89
C GLY A 316 36.26 49.73 -14.56
N GLU A 317 36.15 51.03 -14.34
CA GLU A 317 35.09 51.96 -14.77
C GLU A 317 35.14 52.31 -16.29
N PRO A 318 34.59 53.44 -16.80
CA PRO A 318 33.17 53.78 -17.04
C PRO A 318 32.95 54.36 -18.46
N GLU A 319 31.71 54.66 -18.87
CA GLU A 319 31.45 55.78 -19.78
C GLU A 319 30.15 56.53 -19.42
N THR A 320 30.25 57.85 -19.48
CA THR A 320 29.30 58.86 -18.97
C THR A 320 28.67 59.68 -20.10
N GLY A 321 27.33 59.80 -20.06
CA GLY A 321 26.50 60.99 -20.39
C GLY A 321 26.18 61.32 -21.86
N PRO A 322 25.26 62.28 -22.16
CA PRO A 322 24.24 62.91 -21.31
C PRO A 322 22.82 63.10 -21.95
N ASP A 323 21.85 63.44 -21.09
CA ASP A 323 20.61 64.23 -21.24
C ASP A 323 19.81 64.31 -22.56
N GLN A 324 18.51 64.01 -22.47
CA GLN A 324 17.45 65.01 -22.73
C GLN A 324 16.06 64.63 -22.20
N GLN A 325 15.57 65.49 -21.31
CA GLN A 325 14.22 66.04 -21.13
C GLN A 325 12.95 65.16 -21.16
N GLN A 326 12.17 65.39 -20.09
CA GLN A 326 10.81 64.99 -19.81
C GLN A 326 9.82 65.42 -20.91
N ASP A 327 8.85 64.55 -21.23
CA ASP A 327 7.47 65.01 -21.42
C ASP A 327 6.47 63.93 -20.97
N HIS A 328 5.39 64.40 -20.38
CA HIS A 328 4.32 63.65 -19.75
C HIS A 328 3.40 62.97 -20.78
N GLY A 329 2.98 61.73 -20.49
CA GLY A 329 1.96 61.05 -21.28
C GLY A 329 1.37 59.86 -20.54
N ALA A 330 0.28 60.10 -19.81
CA ALA A 330 -0.54 59.07 -19.17
C ALA A 330 -1.03 58.03 -20.18
N ARG A 331 -0.72 56.75 -19.94
CA ARG A 331 -1.51 55.61 -20.43
C ARG A 331 -1.50 54.49 -19.38
N ASP A 332 -2.70 54.14 -18.94
CA ASP A 332 -3.02 52.96 -18.15
C ASP A 332 -2.32 51.73 -18.73
N SER A 333 -1.34 51.22 -17.98
CA SER A 333 -0.84 49.86 -18.15
C SER A 333 -1.61 48.96 -17.18
N PRO A 334 -2.12 47.79 -17.62
CA PRO A 334 -2.75 46.86 -16.69
C PRO A 334 -1.72 46.44 -15.63
N PRO A 335 -2.15 46.16 -14.38
CA PRO A 335 -1.21 45.70 -13.36
C PRO A 335 -0.57 44.40 -13.85
N GLY A 336 0.76 44.42 -14.03
CA GLY A 336 1.53 43.23 -14.32
C GLY A 336 1.30 42.17 -13.25
N PRO A 337 1.43 40.86 -13.58
CA PRO A 337 1.21 39.80 -12.63
C PRO A 337 2.14 40.02 -11.42
N ALA A 338 1.54 40.07 -10.24
CA ALA A 338 2.28 40.14 -8.98
C ALA A 338 3.29 38.98 -8.91
N PRO A 339 4.49 39.19 -8.34
CA PRO A 339 5.51 38.16 -8.27
C PRO A 339 4.98 36.89 -7.60
N GLU A 340 5.25 35.74 -8.22
CA GLU A 340 4.83 34.43 -7.73
C GLU A 340 5.40 34.20 -6.32
N ARG A 341 4.50 34.09 -5.33
CA ARG A 341 4.87 33.75 -3.96
C ARG A 341 4.45 32.30 -3.68
N THR A 342 5.42 31.44 -3.42
CA THR A 342 5.17 30.10 -2.88
C THR A 342 4.99 30.20 -1.37
N ALA A 343 3.79 29.89 -0.87
CA ALA A 343 3.55 29.79 0.57
C ALA A 343 4.12 28.49 1.14
N GLU A 344 4.68 28.55 2.35
CA GLU A 344 5.12 27.38 3.12
C GLU A 344 3.94 26.46 3.50
N ILE A 345 4.22 25.20 3.84
CA ILE A 345 3.21 24.25 4.30
C ILE A 345 3.00 24.47 5.81
N GLY A 346 1.74 24.67 6.22
CA GLY A 346 1.39 24.77 7.64
C GLY A 346 1.48 23.44 8.38
N GLU A 347 1.39 23.50 9.71
CA GLU A 347 1.44 22.30 10.56
C GLU A 347 0.35 21.28 10.18
N THR A 348 0.77 20.03 10.08
CA THR A 348 -0.11 18.87 9.88
C THR A 348 -0.81 18.50 11.17
N PHE A 349 -2.03 17.99 11.09
CA PHE A 349 -2.84 17.61 12.24
C PHE A 349 -3.58 16.29 11.99
N THR A 350 -4.03 15.65 13.06
CA THR A 350 -4.85 14.44 12.95
C THR A 350 -6.23 14.83 12.41
N VAL A 351 -6.62 14.23 11.28
CA VAL A 351 -7.93 14.47 10.66
C VAL A 351 -9.00 13.70 11.43
N ARG A 352 -10.13 14.35 11.72
CA ARG A 352 -11.31 13.70 12.29
C ARG A 352 -11.79 12.57 11.38
N ASP A 353 -12.16 11.41 11.95
CA ASP A 353 -12.72 10.27 11.20
C ASP A 353 -13.97 10.71 10.42
N LEU A 354 -13.81 10.97 9.13
CA LEU A 354 -14.88 11.35 8.21
C LEU A 354 -15.71 10.11 7.93
N ARG A 355 -16.57 9.73 8.88
CA ARG A 355 -17.58 8.69 8.69
C ARG A 355 -18.62 9.18 7.68
N ILE A 356 -18.28 9.00 6.41
CA ILE A 356 -19.19 9.16 5.29
C ILE A 356 -20.09 7.92 5.33
N GLY A 357 -21.39 8.10 5.59
CA GLY A 357 -22.32 6.99 5.79
C GLY A 357 -22.36 5.99 4.61
N PRO A 358 -23.03 4.83 4.82
CA PRO A 358 -23.16 3.80 3.80
C PRO A 358 -23.85 4.36 2.57
N ASP A 359 -23.21 4.17 1.41
CA ASP A 359 -23.76 4.50 0.11
C ASP A 359 -24.87 3.49 -0.25
N GLN A 360 -25.99 3.95 -0.82
CA GLN A 360 -27.06 3.07 -1.31
C GLN A 360 -26.77 2.52 -2.71
N VAL A 361 -25.72 2.99 -3.37
CA VAL A 361 -25.32 2.51 -4.70
C VAL A 361 -24.61 1.15 -4.58
N PRO A 362 -25.16 0.07 -5.17
CA PRO A 362 -24.49 -1.22 -5.17
C PRO A 362 -23.23 -1.18 -6.04
N ARG A 363 -22.09 -1.59 -5.48
CA ARG A 363 -20.81 -1.59 -6.18
C ARG A 363 -20.16 -2.99 -6.18
N THR A 364 -19.40 -3.27 -7.23
CA THR A 364 -18.64 -4.51 -7.38
C THR A 364 -17.16 -4.20 -7.28
N GLY A 365 -16.49 -4.67 -6.22
CA GLY A 365 -15.07 -4.45 -6.04
C GLY A 365 -14.51 -5.23 -4.85
N SER A 366 -13.21 -5.50 -4.91
CA SER A 366 -12.40 -6.04 -3.82
C SER A 366 -11.50 -4.93 -3.28
N GLY A 367 -11.84 -4.38 -2.13
CA GLY A 367 -11.01 -3.44 -1.38
C GLY A 367 -11.20 -3.66 0.12
N ARG A 368 -10.61 -2.81 0.95
CA ARG A 368 -10.56 -3.04 2.41
C ARG A 368 -11.21 -1.94 3.27
N ARG A 369 -11.83 -0.91 2.67
CA ARG A 369 -11.72 0.42 3.30
C ARG A 369 -12.99 1.24 3.46
N GLN A 370 -14.11 0.90 2.82
CA GLN A 370 -15.47 1.28 3.28
C GLN A 370 -16.53 0.24 2.90
N GLU A 371 -17.48 0.01 3.80
CA GLU A 371 -18.61 -0.93 3.58
C GLU A 371 -19.61 -0.35 2.58
N THR A 372 -19.91 -1.12 1.55
CA THR A 372 -20.97 -0.82 0.58
C THR A 372 -21.76 -2.09 0.26
N ILE A 373 -22.97 -1.94 -0.28
CA ILE A 373 -23.79 -3.07 -0.70
C ILE A 373 -23.12 -3.75 -1.91
N SER A 374 -22.86 -5.05 -1.80
CA SER A 374 -22.25 -5.82 -2.88
C SER A 374 -23.20 -5.96 -4.08
N GLY A 375 -22.74 -5.48 -5.22
CA GLY A 375 -23.40 -5.64 -6.51
C GLY A 375 -23.26 -7.05 -7.11
N ASP A 376 -22.27 -7.85 -6.69
CA ASP A 376 -21.94 -9.17 -7.26
C ASP A 376 -22.33 -10.37 -6.36
N GLY A 377 -22.83 -10.11 -5.14
CA GLY A 377 -23.25 -11.15 -4.20
C GLY A 377 -22.10 -11.75 -3.40
N ARG A 378 -20.92 -11.13 -3.41
CA ARG A 378 -19.76 -11.47 -2.56
C ARG A 378 -19.69 -10.56 -1.33
N GLY A 379 -18.98 -10.97 -0.28
CA GLY A 379 -18.83 -10.20 0.95
C GLY A 379 -19.63 -10.74 2.15
N HIS A 380 -19.62 -9.99 3.25
CA HIS A 380 -20.20 -10.40 4.53
C HIS A 380 -21.73 -10.32 4.49
N TYR A 381 -22.41 -11.38 4.91
CA TYR A 381 -23.87 -11.39 5.03
C TYR A 381 -24.29 -10.55 6.24
N VAL A 382 -25.04 -9.48 5.99
CA VAL A 382 -25.48 -8.53 7.04
C VAL A 382 -26.96 -8.69 7.32
N THR A 383 -27.77 -8.83 6.27
CA THR A 383 -29.23 -8.94 6.42
C THR A 383 -29.84 -9.68 5.23
N ALA A 384 -31.10 -10.04 5.34
CA ALA A 384 -31.86 -10.73 4.32
C ALA A 384 -33.12 -9.94 3.96
N ARG A 385 -33.46 -9.92 2.67
CA ARG A 385 -34.70 -9.31 2.16
C ARG A 385 -35.50 -10.32 1.35
N PRO A 386 -36.83 -10.19 1.22
CA PRO A 386 -37.60 -11.01 0.29
C PRO A 386 -37.06 -10.90 -1.13
N GLY A 387 -36.85 -12.03 -1.81
CA GLY A 387 -36.34 -12.04 -3.18
C GLY A 387 -36.34 -13.44 -3.78
N ARG A 388 -36.63 -13.53 -5.07
CA ARG A 388 -36.74 -14.81 -5.81
C ARG A 388 -35.46 -15.20 -6.57
N ASP A 389 -34.34 -14.57 -6.24
CA ASP A 389 -33.05 -14.89 -6.86
C ASP A 389 -32.37 -16.05 -6.14
N ALA A 390 -32.46 -17.25 -6.73
CA ALA A 390 -31.87 -18.47 -6.18
C ALA A 390 -30.35 -18.38 -6.01
N ARG A 391 -29.65 -17.54 -6.79
CA ARG A 391 -28.18 -17.43 -6.74
C ARG A 391 -27.68 -16.67 -5.51
N ARG A 392 -28.56 -15.93 -4.84
CA ARG A 392 -28.25 -15.12 -3.66
C ARG A 392 -29.10 -15.51 -2.47
N LEU A 393 -29.47 -16.78 -2.34
CA LEU A 393 -30.32 -17.26 -1.26
C LEU A 393 -29.61 -17.18 0.10
N ALA A 394 -30.24 -16.52 1.07
CA ALA A 394 -29.87 -16.58 2.48
C ALA A 394 -30.53 -17.82 3.09
N LEU A 395 -29.78 -18.92 3.18
CA LEU A 395 -30.30 -20.23 3.60
C LEU A 395 -30.95 -20.16 4.99
N ASP A 396 -30.27 -19.53 5.95
CA ASP A 396 -30.73 -19.40 7.33
C ASP A 396 -32.02 -18.59 7.46
N ALA A 397 -32.12 -17.46 6.76
CA ALA A 397 -33.30 -16.61 6.76
C ALA A 397 -34.47 -17.23 5.98
N THR A 398 -34.17 -17.98 4.91
CA THR A 398 -35.17 -18.72 4.13
C THR A 398 -35.75 -19.87 4.96
N LEU A 399 -34.91 -20.64 5.66
CA LEU A 399 -35.37 -21.70 6.55
C LEU A 399 -36.15 -21.14 7.75
N ARG A 400 -35.72 -20.01 8.33
CA ARG A 400 -36.47 -19.31 9.38
C ARG A 400 -37.82 -18.79 8.89
N ALA A 401 -37.92 -18.30 7.66
CA ALA A 401 -39.18 -17.89 7.05
C ALA A 401 -40.10 -19.09 6.76
N ALA A 402 -39.55 -20.23 6.36
CA ALA A 402 -40.32 -21.45 6.07
C ALA A 402 -40.76 -22.21 7.33
N ALA A 403 -40.06 -22.06 8.46
CA ALA A 403 -40.27 -22.84 9.68
C ALA A 403 -41.70 -22.77 10.25
N PRO A 404 -42.39 -21.62 10.30
CA PRO A 404 -43.76 -21.54 10.82
C PRO A 404 -44.79 -22.34 9.99
N HIS A 405 -44.55 -22.49 8.68
CA HIS A 405 -45.51 -23.05 7.72
C HIS A 405 -45.44 -24.58 7.60
N GLN A 406 -44.52 -25.25 8.32
CA GLN A 406 -44.25 -26.68 8.14
C GLN A 406 -45.45 -27.58 8.49
N ARG A 407 -46.26 -27.19 9.48
CA ARG A 407 -47.43 -27.98 9.90
C ARG A 407 -48.52 -27.98 8.83
N ASP A 408 -48.89 -26.80 8.36
CA ASP A 408 -49.95 -26.63 7.36
C ASP A 408 -49.55 -27.24 6.02
N ARG A 409 -48.29 -27.05 5.60
CA ARG A 409 -47.77 -27.63 4.37
C ARG A 409 -47.78 -29.15 4.40
N ARG A 410 -47.40 -29.78 5.51
CA ARG A 410 -47.44 -31.25 5.65
C ARG A 410 -48.86 -31.80 5.66
N ALA A 411 -49.82 -31.07 6.25
CA ALA A 411 -51.23 -31.46 6.26
C ALA A 411 -51.85 -31.46 4.85
N GLY A 412 -51.38 -30.57 3.96
CA GLY A 412 -51.82 -30.50 2.56
C GLY A 412 -51.22 -31.52 1.60
N LEU A 413 -50.26 -32.37 2.02
CA LEU A 413 -49.61 -33.35 1.14
C LEU A 413 -50.35 -34.69 1.12
N GLY A 414 -50.69 -35.17 -0.08
CA GLY A 414 -51.29 -36.50 -0.29
C GLY A 414 -50.36 -37.67 0.09
N PRO A 415 -50.90 -38.90 0.22
CA PRO A 415 -50.09 -40.10 0.44
C PRO A 415 -49.13 -40.32 -0.74
N GLY A 416 -47.83 -40.42 -0.45
CA GLY A 416 -46.79 -40.67 -1.46
C GLY A 416 -46.08 -39.42 -2.03
N ASP A 417 -46.41 -38.21 -1.56
CA ASP A 417 -45.68 -37.01 -2.00
C ASP A 417 -44.23 -37.02 -1.49
N PRO A 418 -43.22 -36.94 -2.37
CA PRO A 418 -41.80 -36.99 -1.99
C PRO A 418 -41.38 -35.86 -1.02
N ARG A 419 -42.12 -34.75 -0.98
CA ARG A 419 -41.88 -33.64 -0.05
C ARG A 419 -42.12 -34.01 1.42
N ARG A 420 -42.86 -35.09 1.70
CA ARG A 420 -43.03 -35.61 3.06
C ARG A 420 -41.72 -36.09 3.69
N ASN A 421 -40.78 -36.54 2.85
CA ASN A 421 -39.46 -37.04 3.27
C ASN A 421 -38.43 -35.92 3.49
N LEU A 422 -38.77 -34.67 3.16
CA LEU A 422 -37.89 -33.53 3.41
C LEU A 422 -37.97 -33.11 4.88
N ALA A 423 -36.83 -32.69 5.43
CA ALA A 423 -36.77 -32.15 6.79
C ALA A 423 -37.57 -30.83 6.91
N VAL A 424 -37.43 -29.94 5.91
CA VAL A 424 -38.12 -28.64 5.83
C VAL A 424 -38.63 -28.44 4.39
N ILE A 425 -39.91 -28.10 4.25
CA ILE A 425 -40.56 -27.77 2.97
C ILE A 425 -40.43 -26.27 2.74
N VAL A 426 -39.64 -25.87 1.74
CA VAL A 426 -39.40 -24.47 1.35
C VAL A 426 -40.15 -24.16 0.06
N GLU A 427 -40.91 -23.07 0.05
CA GLU A 427 -41.62 -22.55 -1.13
C GLU A 427 -41.02 -21.23 -1.61
N PRO A 428 -41.28 -20.80 -2.87
CA PRO A 428 -40.72 -19.57 -3.44
C PRO A 428 -40.97 -18.29 -2.62
N ASP A 429 -42.04 -18.23 -1.83
CA ASP A 429 -42.39 -17.07 -1.01
C ASP A 429 -41.55 -16.99 0.29
N ASP A 430 -40.96 -18.11 0.70
CA ASP A 430 -40.03 -18.14 1.83
C ASP A 430 -38.64 -17.62 1.42
N TRP A 431 -38.37 -17.48 0.13
CA TRP A 431 -37.04 -17.15 -0.35
C TRP A 431 -36.60 -15.79 0.19
N ARG A 432 -35.44 -15.80 0.82
CA ARG A 432 -34.76 -14.60 1.31
C ARG A 432 -33.46 -14.45 0.56
N GLN A 433 -33.24 -13.26 0.02
CA GLN A 433 -32.01 -12.89 -0.66
C GLN A 433 -31.02 -12.31 0.36
N ALA A 434 -29.81 -12.85 0.38
CA ALA A 434 -28.70 -12.36 1.16
C ALA A 434 -28.28 -10.97 0.67
N VAL A 435 -28.40 -9.98 1.54
CA VAL A 435 -27.78 -8.66 1.37
C VAL A 435 -26.39 -8.75 1.99
N ARG A 436 -25.38 -8.64 1.13
CA ARG A 436 -23.97 -8.72 1.52
C ARG A 436 -23.33 -7.36 1.41
N THR A 437 -22.48 -7.01 2.36
CA THR A 437 -21.60 -5.85 2.27
C THR A 437 -20.22 -6.29 1.78
N THR A 438 -19.65 -5.53 0.86
CA THR A 438 -18.24 -5.67 0.46
C THR A 438 -17.48 -4.43 0.86
N GLN A 439 -16.18 -4.58 1.04
CA GLN A 439 -15.29 -3.44 1.23
C GLN A 439 -14.74 -3.04 -0.14
N VAL A 440 -14.78 -1.74 -0.45
CA VAL A 440 -14.18 -1.19 -1.67
C VAL A 440 -13.09 -0.18 -1.33
N GLY A 441 -12.11 -0.03 -2.22
CA GLY A 441 -11.13 1.05 -2.12
C GLY A 441 -11.80 2.39 -2.43
N SER A 442 -11.24 3.50 -1.93
CA SER A 442 -11.69 4.82 -2.34
C SER A 442 -10.61 5.58 -3.12
N ALA A 443 -11.06 6.55 -3.89
CA ALA A 443 -10.22 7.54 -4.53
C ALA A 443 -10.65 8.90 -4.01
N VAL A 444 -9.71 9.61 -3.40
CA VAL A 444 -9.90 10.94 -2.84
C VAL A 444 -9.37 11.95 -3.85
N ILE A 445 -10.25 12.82 -4.34
CA ILE A 445 -9.89 13.89 -5.27
C ILE A 445 -9.96 15.20 -4.47
N LEU A 446 -8.79 15.75 -4.18
CA LEU A 446 -8.64 17.03 -3.50
C LEU A 446 -8.70 18.14 -4.54
N VAL A 447 -9.65 19.07 -4.40
CA VAL A 447 -9.82 20.20 -5.31
C VAL A 447 -9.47 21.46 -4.52
N VAL A 448 -8.32 22.06 -4.79
CA VAL A 448 -7.73 23.10 -3.95
C VAL A 448 -7.68 24.43 -4.70
N ASP A 449 -8.20 25.46 -4.05
CA ASP A 449 -8.09 26.84 -4.50
C ASP A 449 -6.66 27.36 -4.36
N ALA A 450 -6.07 27.87 -5.44
CA ALA A 450 -4.74 28.49 -5.45
C ALA A 450 -4.80 29.99 -5.79
N SER A 451 -5.99 30.59 -5.80
CA SER A 451 -6.21 31.98 -6.21
C SER A 451 -5.64 33.01 -5.23
N GLY A 452 -5.61 34.29 -5.64
CA GLY A 452 -5.04 35.38 -4.84
C GLY A 452 -5.70 35.58 -3.46
N SER A 453 -6.96 35.20 -3.27
CA SER A 453 -7.64 35.28 -1.96
C SER A 453 -7.09 34.29 -0.92
N MET A 454 -6.39 33.25 -1.38
CA MET A 454 -5.73 32.24 -0.56
C MET A 454 -4.40 32.73 0.03
N GLY A 455 -3.75 33.70 -0.61
CA GLY A 455 -2.49 34.29 -0.11
C GLY A 455 -2.67 35.19 1.12
N ALA A 456 -3.90 35.60 1.44
CA ALA A 456 -4.18 36.50 2.56
C ALA A 456 -4.25 35.76 3.90
N ARG A 457 -3.68 36.35 4.96
CA ARG A 457 -3.82 35.91 6.37
C ARG A 457 -3.47 34.43 6.63
N GLY A 458 -2.48 33.88 5.92
CA GLY A 458 -2.01 32.50 6.14
C GLY A 458 -2.98 31.39 5.69
N ARG A 459 -4.05 31.71 4.94
CA ARG A 459 -5.05 30.73 4.47
C ARG A 459 -4.45 29.65 3.60
N MET A 460 -3.53 29.99 2.71
CA MET A 460 -2.82 29.00 1.89
C MET A 460 -1.96 28.08 2.75
N VAL A 461 -1.26 28.61 3.75
CA VAL A 461 -0.43 27.81 4.68
C VAL A 461 -1.30 26.80 5.41
N ALA A 462 -2.45 27.24 5.94
CA ALA A 462 -3.44 26.38 6.59
C ALA A 462 -4.06 25.35 5.63
N SER A 463 -4.35 25.75 4.39
CA SER A 463 -4.94 24.87 3.37
C SER A 463 -3.94 23.83 2.89
N LYS A 464 -2.66 24.18 2.67
CA LYS A 464 -1.59 23.21 2.39
C LYS A 464 -1.43 22.24 3.56
N GLY A 465 -1.47 22.72 4.80
CA GLY A 465 -1.42 21.88 6.00
C GLY A 465 -2.61 20.91 6.10
N ALA A 466 -3.82 21.37 5.78
CA ALA A 466 -5.04 20.54 5.77
C ALA A 466 -5.03 19.52 4.63
N VAL A 467 -4.61 19.92 3.43
CA VAL A 467 -4.46 19.03 2.26
C VAL A 467 -3.40 17.96 2.53
N LEU A 468 -2.26 18.33 3.14
CA LEU A 468 -1.24 17.36 3.55
C LEU A 468 -1.76 16.43 4.67
N SER A 469 -2.53 16.95 5.62
CA SER A 469 -3.16 16.13 6.68
C SER A 469 -4.16 15.13 6.09
N LEU A 470 -4.97 15.56 5.11
CA LEU A 470 -5.88 14.69 4.36
C LEU A 470 -5.14 13.67 3.50
N LEU A 471 -4.01 14.04 2.88
CA LEU A 471 -3.13 13.14 2.15
C LEU A 471 -2.53 12.07 3.07
N LEU A 472 -2.06 12.46 4.25
CA LEU A 472 -1.49 11.56 5.26
C LEU A 472 -2.56 10.61 5.83
N ASP A 473 -3.77 11.09 6.14
CA ASP A 473 -4.88 10.22 6.55
C ASP A 473 -5.29 9.27 5.41
N SER A 474 -5.38 9.76 4.18
CA SER A 474 -5.69 8.96 2.98
C SER A 474 -4.60 7.90 2.70
N TYR A 475 -3.34 8.18 3.05
CA TYR A 475 -2.24 7.22 2.99
C TYR A 475 -2.36 6.13 4.04
N VAL A 476 -2.64 6.49 5.30
CA VAL A 476 -2.95 5.51 6.37
C VAL A 476 -4.13 4.64 5.92
N ARG A 477 -5.11 5.28 5.27
CA ARG A 477 -6.27 4.65 4.65
C ARG A 477 -6.01 4.12 3.23
N ARG A 478 -4.77 4.04 2.72
CA ARG A 478 -4.39 3.45 1.39
C ARG A 478 -5.39 3.75 0.27
N ASP A 479 -5.91 4.96 0.24
CA ASP A 479 -6.77 5.44 -0.82
C ASP A 479 -5.90 6.03 -1.94
N GLN A 480 -6.36 5.93 -3.18
CA GLN A 480 -5.71 6.68 -4.27
C GLN A 480 -6.03 8.16 -4.08
N VAL A 481 -5.03 9.03 -4.19
CA VAL A 481 -5.23 10.46 -4.06
C VAL A 481 -4.88 11.18 -5.35
N ALA A 482 -5.72 12.13 -5.73
CA ALA A 482 -5.44 13.08 -6.79
C ALA A 482 -5.63 14.50 -6.28
N LEU A 483 -4.87 15.44 -6.86
CA LEU A 483 -4.95 16.86 -6.53
C LEU A 483 -5.25 17.65 -7.80
N VAL A 484 -6.40 18.33 -7.79
CA VAL A 484 -6.81 19.31 -8.79
C VAL A 484 -6.64 20.69 -8.18
N THR A 485 -5.98 21.58 -8.90
CA THR A 485 -5.80 22.97 -8.48
C THR A 485 -6.38 23.88 -9.54
N PHE A 486 -6.99 24.98 -9.11
CA PHE A 486 -7.56 25.95 -10.04
C PHE A 486 -7.04 27.35 -9.72
N ARG A 487 -6.64 28.07 -10.78
CA ARG A 487 -6.09 29.42 -10.73
C ARG A 487 -6.19 30.11 -12.08
N ASP A 488 -6.12 31.44 -12.06
CA ASP A 488 -6.13 32.28 -13.25
C ASP A 488 -7.35 32.04 -14.14
N THR A 489 -7.22 31.27 -15.22
CA THR A 489 -8.28 31.05 -16.21
C THR A 489 -8.74 29.60 -16.31
N GLY A 490 -8.17 28.68 -15.53
CA GLY A 490 -8.52 27.26 -15.63
C GLY A 490 -8.16 26.42 -14.40
N ALA A 491 -8.31 25.11 -14.58
CA ALA A 491 -7.99 24.10 -13.59
C ALA A 491 -7.05 23.04 -14.19
N GLU A 492 -6.11 22.55 -13.39
CA GLU A 492 -5.15 21.53 -13.77
C GLU A 492 -5.09 20.41 -12.73
N VAL A 493 -4.73 19.21 -13.18
CA VAL A 493 -4.46 18.07 -12.29
C VAL A 493 -2.99 18.14 -11.89
N LEU A 494 -2.71 18.76 -10.74
CA LEU A 494 -1.35 18.95 -10.23
C LEU A 494 -0.70 17.63 -9.78
N VAL A 495 -1.51 16.74 -9.18
CA VAL A 495 -1.10 15.38 -8.82
C VAL A 495 -2.08 14.40 -9.46
N PRO A 496 -1.64 13.57 -10.42
CA PRO A 496 -2.48 12.52 -10.97
C PRO A 496 -2.77 11.46 -9.89
N PRO A 497 -3.81 10.61 -10.07
CA PRO A 497 -4.15 9.56 -9.11
C PRO A 497 -2.93 8.71 -8.73
N THR A 498 -2.48 8.82 -7.48
CA THR A 498 -1.27 8.18 -6.97
C THR A 498 -1.49 7.66 -5.55
N SER A 499 -0.70 6.66 -5.16
CA SER A 499 -0.58 6.19 -3.78
C SER A 499 0.67 6.73 -3.07
N SER A 500 1.54 7.46 -3.78
CA SER A 500 2.75 8.06 -3.20
C SER A 500 2.44 9.41 -2.55
N VAL A 501 2.73 9.49 -1.24
CA VAL A 501 2.62 10.72 -0.46
C VAL A 501 3.76 11.66 -0.80
N GLU A 502 4.98 11.14 -1.03
CA GLU A 502 6.15 11.97 -1.30
C GLU A 502 5.98 12.79 -2.58
N LEU A 503 5.43 12.17 -3.63
CA LEU A 503 5.14 12.85 -4.90
C LEU A 503 4.10 13.96 -4.70
N ALA A 504 3.02 13.67 -3.95
CA ALA A 504 1.97 14.64 -3.68
C ALA A 504 2.48 15.81 -2.82
N GLU A 505 3.30 15.53 -1.81
CA GLU A 505 3.92 16.53 -0.93
C GLU A 505 4.87 17.44 -1.72
N GLN A 506 5.74 16.87 -2.55
CA GLN A 506 6.71 17.64 -3.35
C GLN A 506 5.99 18.60 -4.32
N ARG A 507 4.90 18.16 -4.95
CA ARG A 507 4.08 18.97 -5.84
C ARG A 507 3.32 20.05 -5.07
N LEU A 508 2.77 19.74 -3.89
CA LEU A 508 2.07 20.70 -3.03
C LEU A 508 3.01 21.80 -2.50
N ARG A 509 4.26 21.45 -2.14
CA ARG A 509 5.29 22.42 -1.72
C ARG A 509 5.53 23.48 -2.79
N ARG A 510 5.65 23.04 -4.05
CA ARG A 510 5.90 23.91 -5.21
C ARG A 510 4.67 24.62 -5.75
N MET A 511 3.48 24.38 -5.18
CA MET A 511 2.24 24.97 -5.67
C MET A 511 2.26 26.51 -5.50
N PRO A 512 2.16 27.26 -6.61
CA PRO A 512 2.16 28.72 -6.58
C PRO A 512 0.82 29.29 -6.12
N VAL A 513 0.83 30.50 -5.54
CA VAL A 513 -0.37 31.19 -5.01
C VAL A 513 -0.56 32.50 -5.76
N GLY A 514 -1.76 32.72 -6.29
CA GLY A 514 -2.07 33.97 -6.99
C GLY A 514 -3.12 33.79 -8.09
N GLY A 515 -3.54 34.91 -8.66
CA GLY A 515 -4.46 34.91 -9.79
C GLY A 515 -5.93 34.91 -9.40
N ARG A 516 -6.78 34.54 -10.37
CA ARG A 516 -8.24 34.51 -10.25
C ARG A 516 -8.74 33.11 -9.85
N THR A 517 -10.05 32.98 -9.62
CA THR A 517 -10.73 31.84 -9.00
C THR A 517 -11.75 31.21 -9.97
N PRO A 518 -11.30 30.37 -10.92
CA PRO A 518 -12.16 29.65 -11.87
C PRO A 518 -12.75 28.38 -11.23
N LEU A 519 -13.63 28.55 -10.25
CA LEU A 519 -14.18 27.45 -9.45
C LEU A 519 -15.03 26.47 -10.27
N SER A 520 -15.79 26.95 -11.26
CA SER A 520 -16.57 26.09 -12.17
C SER A 520 -15.67 25.15 -12.98
N ALA A 521 -14.52 25.64 -13.45
CA ALA A 521 -13.51 24.82 -14.13
C ALA A 521 -12.90 23.75 -13.20
N GLY A 522 -12.64 24.10 -11.94
CA GLY A 522 -12.14 23.17 -10.92
C GLY A 522 -13.10 22.01 -10.65
N LEU A 523 -14.40 22.30 -10.53
CA LEU A 523 -15.43 21.29 -10.30
C LEU A 523 -15.57 20.33 -11.50
N LEU A 524 -15.55 20.86 -12.73
CA LEU A 524 -15.62 20.03 -13.94
C LEU A 524 -14.36 19.19 -14.14
N ALA A 525 -13.18 19.72 -13.84
CA ALA A 525 -11.94 18.95 -13.89
C ALA A 525 -11.95 17.79 -12.89
N ALA A 526 -12.47 18.02 -11.68
CA ALA A 526 -12.64 16.97 -10.67
C ALA A 526 -13.66 15.91 -11.09
N ASP A 527 -14.79 16.30 -11.68
CA ASP A 527 -15.79 15.35 -12.19
C ASP A 527 -15.26 14.52 -13.37
N GLY A 528 -14.55 15.15 -14.32
CA GLY A 528 -13.91 14.45 -15.43
C GLY A 528 -12.89 13.41 -14.95
N LEU A 529 -12.07 13.77 -13.94
CA LEU A 529 -11.14 12.85 -13.31
C LEU A 529 -11.86 11.70 -12.59
N ALA A 530 -12.91 12.01 -11.84
CA ALA A 530 -13.73 11.01 -11.16
C ALA A 530 -14.41 10.06 -12.16
N ALA A 531 -14.88 10.57 -13.30
CA ALA A 531 -15.48 9.77 -14.37
C ALA A 531 -14.45 8.84 -15.03
N SER A 532 -13.25 9.33 -15.29
CA SER A 532 -12.13 8.51 -15.81
C SER A 532 -11.74 7.39 -14.84
N LEU A 533 -11.67 7.71 -13.54
CA LEU A 533 -11.41 6.72 -12.49
C LEU A 533 -12.55 5.71 -12.35
N ARG A 534 -13.82 6.12 -12.46
CA ARG A 534 -14.96 5.19 -12.49
C ARG A 534 -14.94 4.27 -13.71
N ALA A 535 -14.53 4.76 -14.87
CA ALA A 535 -14.43 3.95 -16.09
C ALA A 535 -13.34 2.87 -15.95
N THR A 536 -12.22 3.21 -15.32
CA THR A 536 -11.09 2.29 -15.10
C THR A 536 -11.35 1.34 -13.93
N ASN A 537 -11.94 1.85 -12.84
CA ASN A 537 -12.19 1.15 -11.57
C ASN A 537 -13.64 1.37 -11.09
N PRO A 538 -14.65 0.70 -11.68
CA PRO A 538 -16.07 0.93 -11.37
C PRO A 538 -16.47 0.57 -9.94
N GLY A 539 -15.68 -0.26 -9.25
CA GLY A 539 -15.88 -0.62 -7.85
C GLY A 539 -15.39 0.42 -6.84
N GLN A 540 -14.56 1.38 -7.26
CA GLN A 540 -13.89 2.33 -6.36
C GLN A 540 -14.83 3.49 -6.01
N ARG A 541 -14.96 3.78 -4.71
CA ARG A 541 -15.75 4.93 -4.23
C ARG A 541 -14.99 6.23 -4.52
N GLN A 542 -15.61 7.19 -5.19
CA GLN A 542 -15.00 8.50 -5.46
C GLN A 542 -15.45 9.52 -4.41
N ILE A 543 -14.51 10.12 -3.70
CA ILE A 543 -14.73 11.16 -2.70
C ILE A 543 -14.06 12.43 -3.20
N VAL A 544 -14.81 13.50 -3.42
CA VAL A 544 -14.29 14.78 -3.89
C VAL A 544 -14.37 15.79 -2.75
N ILE A 545 -13.21 16.31 -2.34
CA ILE A 545 -13.08 17.28 -1.24
C ILE A 545 -12.64 18.61 -1.84
N VAL A 546 -13.50 19.62 -1.78
CA VAL A 546 -13.24 20.96 -2.31
C VAL A 546 -12.79 21.87 -1.18
N VAL A 547 -11.58 22.40 -1.27
CA VAL A 547 -10.97 23.32 -0.30
C VAL A 547 -10.94 24.71 -0.93
N THR A 548 -11.87 25.59 -0.55
CA THR A 548 -12.06 26.91 -1.17
C THR A 548 -12.74 27.90 -0.22
N ASP A 549 -12.68 29.19 -0.54
CA ASP A 549 -13.53 30.22 0.08
C ASP A 549 -14.92 30.34 -0.61
N GLY A 550 -15.11 29.61 -1.71
CA GLY A 550 -16.37 29.50 -2.45
C GLY A 550 -16.66 30.66 -3.40
N ARG A 551 -15.72 31.59 -3.61
CA ARG A 551 -15.94 32.80 -4.43
C ARG A 551 -15.41 32.62 -5.85
N ALA A 552 -16.31 32.38 -6.79
CA ALA A 552 -15.97 32.33 -8.20
C ALA A 552 -15.97 33.73 -8.82
N ASN A 553 -14.92 34.06 -9.57
CA ASN A 553 -14.83 35.34 -10.30
C ASN A 553 -14.50 35.16 -11.80
N VAL A 554 -14.23 33.93 -12.25
CA VAL A 554 -13.97 33.57 -13.64
C VAL A 554 -14.95 32.49 -14.07
N GLY A 555 -15.62 32.71 -15.21
CA GLY A 555 -16.52 31.73 -15.81
C GLY A 555 -15.77 30.71 -16.68
N LEU A 556 -16.50 29.71 -17.20
CA LEU A 556 -15.95 28.67 -18.08
C LEU A 556 -15.35 29.21 -19.40
N ASP A 557 -15.73 30.43 -19.80
CA ASP A 557 -15.16 31.13 -20.95
C ASP A 557 -13.76 31.74 -20.68
N GLY A 558 -13.23 31.56 -19.47
CA GLY A 558 -11.93 32.08 -19.03
C GLY A 558 -11.94 33.59 -18.75
N ARG A 559 -13.12 34.23 -18.76
CA ARG A 559 -13.25 35.68 -18.54
C ARG A 559 -13.79 35.99 -17.14
N VAL A 560 -13.42 37.16 -16.63
CA VAL A 560 -13.96 37.67 -15.37
C VAL A 560 -15.41 38.06 -15.59
N SER A 561 -16.31 37.44 -14.84
CA SER A 561 -17.75 37.67 -14.97
C SER A 561 -18.41 37.81 -13.60
N ARG A 562 -19.34 38.75 -13.49
CA ARG A 562 -20.20 38.87 -12.29
C ARG A 562 -21.16 37.68 -12.14
N GLY A 563 -21.44 36.96 -13.24
CA GLY A 563 -22.26 35.75 -13.25
C GLY A 563 -21.48 34.46 -12.96
N ALA A 564 -20.16 34.52 -12.76
CA ALA A 564 -19.32 33.33 -12.51
C ALA A 564 -19.77 32.56 -11.24
N GLN A 565 -20.29 33.27 -10.23
CA GLN A 565 -20.84 32.64 -9.03
C GLN A 565 -22.11 31.83 -9.34
N ASP A 566 -23.06 32.41 -10.07
CA ASP A 566 -24.31 31.75 -10.45
C ASP A 566 -24.07 30.57 -11.39
N GLU A 567 -23.10 30.71 -12.30
CA GLU A 567 -22.61 29.63 -13.15
C GLU A 567 -22.05 28.47 -12.31
N THR A 568 -21.21 28.76 -11.32
CA THR A 568 -20.64 27.76 -10.42
C THR A 568 -21.73 27.00 -9.66
N ILE A 569 -22.74 27.70 -9.14
CA ILE A 569 -23.88 27.07 -8.46
C ILE A 569 -24.67 26.19 -9.43
N THR A 570 -24.86 26.62 -10.67
CA THR A 570 -25.54 25.83 -11.71
C THR A 570 -24.76 24.55 -12.05
N VAL A 571 -23.43 24.64 -12.17
CA VAL A 571 -22.54 23.48 -12.38
C VAL A 571 -22.60 22.54 -11.18
N ALA A 572 -22.47 23.07 -9.96
CA ALA A 572 -22.57 22.29 -8.73
C ALA A 572 -23.89 21.52 -8.61
N ALA A 573 -25.02 22.16 -8.92
CA ALA A 573 -26.34 21.52 -8.91
C ALA A 573 -26.46 20.37 -9.92
N ARG A 574 -25.75 20.43 -11.06
CA ARG A 574 -25.70 19.32 -12.03
C ARG A 574 -24.81 18.16 -11.59
N LEU A 575 -23.78 18.45 -10.79
CA LEU A 575 -22.86 17.45 -10.24
C LEU A 575 -23.44 16.74 -9.02
N ALA A 576 -24.51 17.28 -8.41
CA ALA A 576 -25.24 16.60 -7.36
C ALA A 576 -25.82 15.26 -7.88
N GLY A 577 -25.47 14.15 -7.22
CA GLY A 577 -25.97 12.83 -7.59
C GLY A 577 -25.22 12.12 -8.73
N ASN A 578 -24.08 12.64 -9.19
CA ASN A 578 -23.22 12.02 -10.21
C ASN A 578 -22.50 10.72 -9.75
N GLY A 579 -22.84 10.18 -8.58
CA GLY A 579 -22.21 9.01 -7.97
C GLY A 579 -20.91 9.30 -7.21
N CYS A 580 -20.47 10.56 -7.11
CA CYS A 580 -19.41 11.00 -6.19
C CYS A 580 -19.97 11.35 -4.81
N THR A 581 -19.17 11.15 -3.77
CA THR A 581 -19.41 11.78 -2.47
C THR A 581 -18.68 13.12 -2.42
N TRP A 582 -19.42 14.22 -2.28
CA TRP A 582 -18.85 15.58 -2.21
C TRP A 582 -18.72 16.07 -0.77
N LEU A 583 -17.61 16.76 -0.48
CA LEU A 583 -17.34 17.46 0.77
C LEU A 583 -16.74 18.84 0.46
N VAL A 584 -17.18 19.87 1.17
CA VAL A 584 -16.63 21.22 1.04
C VAL A 584 -15.95 21.61 2.36
N VAL A 585 -14.70 22.05 2.27
CA VAL A 585 -13.90 22.59 3.37
C VAL A 585 -13.78 24.09 3.16
N ASP A 586 -14.43 24.84 4.05
CA ASP A 586 -14.41 26.30 4.08
C ASP A 586 -13.08 26.81 4.64
N THR A 587 -12.39 27.61 3.84
CA THR A 587 -11.09 28.22 4.18
C THR A 587 -11.23 29.61 4.80
N GLU A 588 -12.44 30.15 4.95
CA GLU A 588 -12.68 31.39 5.67
C GLU A 588 -12.45 31.20 7.20
N HIS A 589 -11.60 32.04 7.80
CA HIS A 589 -11.40 32.05 9.25
C HIS A 589 -12.67 32.47 10.02
N THR A 590 -12.88 31.85 11.17
CA THR A 590 -14.00 32.05 12.11
C THR A 590 -14.13 33.46 12.67
N ALA A 591 -13.05 34.24 12.71
CA ALA A 591 -12.99 35.57 13.34
C ALA A 591 -13.50 36.76 12.49
N GLY A 592 -14.22 36.53 11.38
CA GLY A 592 -14.68 37.58 10.46
C GLY A 592 -16.09 37.40 9.89
N ARG A 593 -16.57 38.42 9.15
CA ARG A 593 -17.88 38.41 8.46
C ARG A 593 -17.87 37.36 7.34
N ARG A 594 -18.45 36.19 7.60
CA ARG A 594 -18.52 35.07 6.63
C ARG A 594 -19.38 35.45 5.42
N THR A 595 -18.90 35.13 4.22
CA THR A 595 -19.66 35.44 2.98
C THR A 595 -20.66 34.37 2.59
N ARG A 596 -20.71 33.23 3.31
CA ARG A 596 -21.59 32.07 3.07
C ARG A 596 -21.46 31.46 1.66
N ALA A 597 -20.46 31.84 0.88
CA ALA A 597 -20.27 31.37 -0.49
C ALA A 597 -19.95 29.87 -0.56
N ALA A 598 -19.01 29.38 0.28
CA ALA A 598 -18.71 27.95 0.41
C ALA A 598 -19.93 27.12 0.90
N ALA A 599 -20.75 27.69 1.79
CA ALA A 599 -21.99 27.04 2.23
C ALA A 599 -23.04 26.96 1.12
N GLY A 600 -23.16 27.99 0.27
CA GLY A 600 -24.00 27.98 -0.92
C GLY A 600 -23.55 26.93 -1.95
N LEU A 601 -22.24 26.79 -2.16
CA LEU A 601 -21.66 25.74 -2.99
C LEU A 601 -21.97 24.33 -2.44
N ALA A 602 -21.78 24.13 -1.14
CA ALA A 602 -22.06 22.85 -0.49
C ALA A 602 -23.54 22.47 -0.62
N ALA A 603 -24.46 23.43 -0.44
CA ALA A 603 -25.88 23.21 -0.63
C ALA A 603 -26.22 22.80 -2.07
N ALA A 604 -25.61 23.46 -3.06
CA ALA A 604 -25.80 23.12 -4.47
C ALA A 604 -25.28 21.71 -4.83
N LEU A 605 -24.16 21.27 -4.22
CA LEU A 605 -23.60 19.93 -4.38
C LEU A 605 -24.34 18.83 -3.58
N GLY A 606 -25.24 19.20 -2.67
CA GLY A 606 -25.78 18.26 -1.67
C GLY A 606 -24.70 17.74 -0.70
N ALA A 607 -23.63 18.52 -0.50
CA ALA A 607 -22.45 18.17 0.27
C ALA A 607 -22.51 18.70 1.71
N ARG A 608 -21.73 18.08 2.61
CA ARG A 608 -21.45 18.66 3.93
C ARG A 608 -20.40 19.77 3.79
N CYS A 609 -20.61 20.87 4.50
CA CYS A 609 -19.63 21.95 4.63
C CYS A 609 -18.97 21.84 6.01
N LEU A 610 -17.63 21.82 6.06
CA LEU A 610 -16.83 21.81 7.28
C LEU A 610 -15.88 23.00 7.29
N THR A 611 -15.56 23.55 8.46
CA THR A 611 -14.46 24.51 8.58
C THR A 611 -13.11 23.79 8.74
N LEU A 612 -12.00 24.51 8.49
CA LEU A 612 -10.65 24.01 8.78
C LEU A 612 -10.46 23.57 10.25
N GLU A 613 -11.12 24.22 11.20
CA GLU A 613 -11.06 23.89 12.63
C GLU A 613 -11.83 22.58 12.94
N GLU A 614 -13.01 22.40 12.34
CA GLU A 614 -13.83 21.18 12.51
C GLU A 614 -13.19 19.92 11.90
N LEU A 615 -12.23 20.12 11.00
CA LEU A 615 -11.42 19.05 10.40
C LEU A 615 -10.33 18.53 11.34
N ARG A 616 -9.87 19.35 12.31
CA ARG A 616 -8.85 18.99 13.31
C ARG A 616 -9.47 18.11 14.41
N ALA A 617 -8.83 16.99 14.73
CA ALA A 617 -9.33 16.06 15.76
C ALA A 617 -9.16 16.55 17.21
N ASP A 618 -8.25 17.50 17.45
CA ASP A 618 -7.72 17.78 18.80
C ASP A 618 -8.61 18.64 19.72
N GLU A 619 -9.77 19.14 19.27
CA GLU A 619 -10.65 19.98 20.12
C GLU A 619 -11.92 19.29 20.66
N LEU A 620 -12.09 17.98 20.45
CA LEU A 620 -13.26 17.26 20.97
C LEU A 620 -13.22 16.99 22.49
N ALA A 621 -12.04 17.09 23.13
CA ALA A 621 -11.93 16.93 24.59
C ALA A 621 -12.44 18.17 25.38
N GLY A 622 -12.52 19.33 24.72
CA GLY A 622 -12.99 20.59 25.31
C GLY A 622 -14.51 20.79 25.16
N LEU A 623 -15.04 20.61 23.95
CA LEU A 623 -16.46 20.86 23.64
C LEU A 623 -17.43 19.83 24.24
N ALA A 624 -17.00 18.58 24.46
CA ALA A 624 -17.80 17.56 25.14
C ALA A 624 -17.99 17.86 26.65
N ARG A 625 -17.13 18.68 27.27
CA ARG A 625 -17.28 19.11 28.67
C ARG A 625 -18.23 20.30 28.82
N THR A 626 -18.27 21.21 27.86
CA THR A 626 -19.20 22.36 27.86
C THR A 626 -20.62 21.95 27.51
N ALA A 627 -20.82 20.99 26.59
CA ALA A 627 -22.14 20.48 26.24
C ALA A 627 -22.81 19.67 27.38
N ARG A 628 -22.01 18.96 28.21
CA ARG A 628 -22.54 18.26 29.39
C ARG A 628 -22.96 19.18 30.54
N ARG A 629 -22.40 20.39 30.65
CA ARG A 629 -22.81 21.40 31.65
C ARG A 629 -24.07 22.18 31.25
N ALA A 630 -24.38 22.28 29.96
CA ALA A 630 -25.59 22.94 29.47
C ALA A 630 -26.86 22.06 29.60
N ALA A 631 -26.70 20.74 29.69
CA ALA A 631 -27.81 19.78 29.73
C ALA A 631 -28.39 19.53 31.14
N THR A 632 -27.89 20.19 32.20
CA THR A 632 -28.31 19.93 33.60
C THR A 632 -29.23 20.99 34.22
N HIS A 633 -29.76 21.95 33.45
CA HIS A 633 -30.79 22.87 33.94
C HIS A 633 -32.04 22.86 33.05
N PRO A 634 -33.13 22.17 33.45
CA PRO A 634 -34.42 22.30 32.78
C PRO A 634 -35.10 23.59 33.24
N THR A 635 -35.40 24.47 32.29
CA THR A 635 -36.26 25.66 32.49
C THR A 635 -37.73 25.26 32.30
N SER A 636 -38.52 25.38 33.37
CA SER A 636 -39.97 25.16 33.36
C SER A 636 -40.71 26.26 32.60
N PRO A 637 -41.82 25.97 31.90
CA PRO A 637 -42.60 26.98 31.19
C PRO A 637 -43.53 27.76 32.15
N PRO A 638 -43.92 29.00 31.81
CA PRO A 638 -44.77 29.82 32.67
C PRO A 638 -46.24 29.39 32.57
N ALA A 639 -46.91 29.35 33.72
CA ALA A 639 -48.33 29.08 33.85
C ALA A 639 -49.19 30.15 33.18
N ARG A 640 -50.27 29.71 32.51
CA ARG A 640 -51.43 30.55 32.17
C ARG A 640 -52.68 29.96 32.82
N SER A 641 -53.34 30.84 33.57
CA SER A 641 -54.64 30.75 34.27
C SER A 641 -54.87 29.56 35.18
#